data_AF-F4PB14-F1
#
_entry.id   AF-F4PB14-F1
#
_cell.length_a   1.000
_cell.length_b   1.000
_cell.length_c   1.000
_cell.angle_alpha   90.00
_cell.angle_beta   90.00
_cell.angle_gamma   90.00
#
_symmetry.space_group_name_H-M   'P 1'
#
loop_
_entity.id
_entity.type
_entity.pdbx_description
1 polymer ?
#
loop_
_entity_poly.entity_id
_entity_poly.type
_entity_poly.pdbx_seq_one_letter_code
_entity_poly.pdbx_strand_id
1 'polypeptide(L)'
;MEHVEPLTPAPAKRLLLLVADGLRADKLFEDGMKRAPFLKTKVTEEGRWGISHTRVPTESRPGHVALIAGFYEDVSAVTKGWKTNPVNFDSVFNQSRHTWSFGSPDILPMFAFGASEHSRVDTYMYSAEHEDFGKDDASSLDTWVFDHFDALLESSKTNSTLFELLHSDKIVFFLHLLGLDTSGHSHRPNSPEYYANIELVDKGIQVVENKLKAFYNDDKRTATVFTADHGMGNRGVHGDGHPDNTETPLIAWGAGIATPDTKHPKGNDAVSKHWGFGHLQRNDVLQADIAPLMSTLLGISFPVNSVGVLPIVYLDGTDMFKAKAAFGNAKGILSQYIVKTAQKRTTELIFKPFKPLAQYQDIVSKIQALIDLEKFEEAERESIRLIQVCIDGLRYYQTYDWLFLRSIISFGYVGWIVYSTIFVLRMYVLEDSKRSRGISISSKTVTFLSWVVLTGFSVLLFLKQSPLAYYIYVAFPIYFWSESFKQRDLVTSIIRTPWSQNRTNVLGHIIVYTVILEILVYTYFRREVLSICLIAVGIVWPIMMPAGFKKRHGKLVLAWRIASICTSVFTLLPVEVEQDIRLVLLGGALVFLSGVAALNLIPQYTAHVNHTLVLTQSLFQLTILGISFAILVSTTRSLDAKQGLPIVNSIISWLIMIPCVAIPIVDGALGSQHYLRRLVVIYLSFAPLFTLLSISYEVLFFFFFSITILSWMLLEKQLYFFENKIYQGTMYAEIVQSETTIKHRPLRMTDMRIAGFFLLFINVAFFGTGNIASLSSFSLESVYRFTTVFNPFLMAALLVLKILIPFFLLSSVFAILSRVLDLSSFSLFLLVLSTTDIMTLNFFFLVRDDGSWLEIGTTISHFIIASAFIVFQIILFSVSHLLVGNVLIPHGVNSKKGY
;
A
#
# COMPACT_ATOMS: atom_id res chain seq x y z
N MET A 1 24.05 0.27 -24.72
CA MET A 1 25.15 0.33 -23.72
C MET A 1 26.13 -0.74 -24.11
N GLU A 2 27.43 -0.47 -24.08
CA GLU A 2 28.44 -1.48 -24.41
C GLU A 2 28.65 -2.41 -23.21
N HIS A 3 28.79 -3.71 -23.48
CA HIS A 3 29.16 -4.68 -22.45
C HIS A 3 30.63 -4.52 -22.09
N VAL A 4 30.94 -4.63 -20.80
CA VAL A 4 32.31 -4.78 -20.34
C VAL A 4 32.76 -6.21 -20.61
N GLU A 5 33.95 -6.37 -21.20
CA GLU A 5 34.50 -7.70 -21.45
C GLU A 5 34.64 -8.51 -20.15
N PRO A 6 34.18 -9.78 -20.13
CA PRO A 6 34.30 -10.62 -18.96
C PRO A 6 35.74 -11.05 -18.69
N LEU A 7 36.05 -11.30 -17.42
CA LEU A 7 37.35 -11.83 -17.02
C LEU A 7 37.48 -13.31 -17.41
N THR A 8 38.66 -13.65 -17.93
CA THR A 8 39.04 -15.02 -18.27
C THR A 8 40.36 -15.38 -17.60
N PRO A 9 40.55 -16.66 -17.19
CA PRO A 9 39.57 -17.75 -17.21
C PRO A 9 38.46 -17.57 -16.16
N ALA A 10 37.26 -18.05 -16.47
CA ALA A 10 36.13 -18.04 -15.55
C ALA A 10 36.37 -18.99 -14.35
N PRO A 11 35.95 -18.64 -13.13
CA PRO A 11 36.01 -19.55 -11.98
C PRO A 11 35.18 -20.84 -12.18
N ALA A 12 33.95 -20.72 -12.68
CA ALA A 12 33.03 -21.81 -12.93
C ALA A 12 32.74 -21.99 -14.43
N LYS A 13 32.32 -23.20 -14.83
CA LYS A 13 31.70 -23.44 -16.14
C LYS A 13 30.17 -23.36 -16.06
N ARG A 14 29.61 -23.63 -14.88
CA ARG A 14 28.17 -23.69 -14.65
C ARG A 14 27.79 -23.14 -13.29
N LEU A 15 26.58 -22.61 -13.21
CA LEU A 15 25.99 -22.02 -12.03
C LEU A 15 24.68 -22.73 -11.72
N LEU A 16 24.52 -23.15 -10.46
CA LEU A 16 23.24 -23.57 -9.91
C LEU A 16 22.67 -22.42 -9.06
N LEU A 17 21.60 -21.79 -9.55
CA LEU A 17 20.84 -20.78 -8.82
C LEU A 17 19.60 -21.43 -8.21
N LEU A 18 19.52 -21.42 -6.89
CA LEU A 18 18.42 -21.97 -6.10
C LEU A 18 17.71 -20.81 -5.40
N VAL A 19 16.45 -20.59 -5.71
CA VAL A 19 15.63 -19.55 -5.05
C VAL A 19 14.47 -20.22 -4.34
N ALA A 20 14.50 -20.21 -3.01
CA ALA A 20 13.43 -20.67 -2.13
C ALA A 20 12.48 -19.52 -1.83
N ASP A 21 11.46 -19.34 -2.66
CA ASP A 21 10.53 -18.21 -2.63
C ASP A 21 9.89 -18.08 -1.23
N GLY A 22 9.82 -16.86 -0.70
CA GLY A 22 9.27 -16.56 0.61
C GLY A 22 10.08 -17.06 1.82
N LEU A 23 11.31 -17.56 1.65
CA LEU A 23 12.16 -18.01 2.76
C LEU A 23 12.79 -16.85 3.55
N ARG A 24 12.43 -16.76 4.84
CA ARG A 24 13.02 -15.78 5.75
C ARG A 24 14.42 -16.20 6.24
N ALA A 25 15.32 -15.23 6.35
CA ALA A 25 16.67 -15.46 6.89
C ALA A 25 16.64 -15.99 8.33
N ASP A 26 15.83 -15.37 9.20
CA ASP A 26 15.74 -15.76 10.61
C ASP A 26 15.23 -17.21 10.78
N LYS A 27 14.28 -17.64 9.95
CA LYS A 27 13.72 -19.01 9.98
C LYS A 27 14.66 -20.09 9.46
N LEU A 28 15.55 -19.75 8.53
CA LEU A 28 16.59 -20.68 8.12
C LEU A 28 17.66 -20.82 9.21
N PHE A 29 18.12 -19.69 9.76
CA PHE A 29 19.28 -19.65 10.66
C PHE A 29 18.96 -19.92 12.15
N GLU A 30 17.69 -19.87 12.56
CA GLU A 30 17.28 -20.17 13.94
C GLU A 30 17.75 -21.56 14.40
N ASP A 31 17.98 -21.68 15.72
CA ASP A 31 18.43 -22.91 16.38
C ASP A 31 19.66 -23.59 15.74
N GLY A 32 20.56 -22.79 15.15
CA GLY A 32 21.76 -23.29 14.49
C GLY A 32 21.47 -24.15 13.27
N MET A 33 20.45 -23.77 12.48
CA MET A 33 20.01 -24.45 11.25
C MET A 33 19.67 -25.93 11.47
N LYS A 34 19.03 -26.28 12.59
CA LYS A 34 18.68 -27.67 12.91
C LYS A 34 17.84 -28.35 11.82
N ARG A 35 16.99 -27.57 11.14
CA ARG A 35 16.09 -28.03 10.06
C ARG A 35 16.76 -28.08 8.68
N ALA A 36 17.94 -27.50 8.54
CA ALA A 36 18.67 -27.44 7.26
C ALA A 36 20.14 -27.90 7.43
N PRO A 37 20.38 -29.16 7.83
CA PRO A 37 21.72 -29.67 8.11
C PRO A 37 22.65 -29.65 6.91
N PHE A 38 22.14 -29.83 5.68
CA PHE A 38 22.99 -29.77 4.49
C PHE A 38 23.47 -28.33 4.24
N LEU A 39 22.56 -27.35 4.22
CA LEU A 39 22.89 -25.93 4.06
C LEU A 39 23.77 -25.43 5.22
N LYS A 40 23.55 -25.93 6.44
CA LYS A 40 24.42 -25.66 7.60
C LYS A 40 25.87 -26.05 7.33
N THR A 41 26.10 -27.22 6.73
CA THR A 41 27.43 -27.68 6.35
C THR A 41 28.07 -26.71 5.35
N LYS A 42 27.29 -26.19 4.38
CA LYS A 42 27.77 -25.18 3.43
C LYS A 42 28.19 -23.87 4.12
N VAL A 43 27.40 -23.40 5.08
CA VAL A 43 27.69 -22.20 5.87
C VAL A 43 28.95 -22.36 6.72
N THR A 44 29.12 -23.53 7.34
CA THR A 44 30.15 -23.77 8.36
C THR A 44 31.48 -24.25 7.79
N GLU A 45 31.49 -24.93 6.64
CA GLU A 45 32.68 -25.62 6.12
C GLU A 45 33.08 -25.24 4.69
N GLU A 46 32.13 -24.96 3.79
CA GLU A 46 32.44 -24.91 2.35
C GLU A 46 32.33 -23.50 1.72
N GLY A 47 31.50 -22.61 2.26
CA GLY A 47 31.05 -21.42 1.53
C GLY A 47 31.08 -20.10 2.30
N ARG A 48 30.43 -19.10 1.69
CA ARG A 48 30.18 -17.77 2.27
C ARG A 48 28.69 -17.58 2.47
N TRP A 49 28.35 -16.86 3.53
CA TRP A 49 26.97 -16.68 3.93
C TRP A 49 26.71 -15.27 4.48
N GLY A 50 25.43 -14.89 4.47
CA GLY A 50 24.95 -13.64 5.02
C GLY A 50 23.46 -13.44 4.74
N ILE A 51 23.02 -12.20 4.88
CA ILE A 51 21.65 -11.77 4.56
C ILE A 51 21.68 -11.03 3.21
N SER A 52 20.79 -11.42 2.30
CA SER A 52 20.44 -10.64 1.13
C SER A 52 19.30 -9.70 1.49
N HIS A 53 19.53 -8.40 1.35
CA HIS A 53 18.53 -7.37 1.62
C HIS A 53 17.74 -7.06 0.35
N THR A 54 16.51 -7.59 0.28
CA THR A 54 15.54 -7.24 -0.76
C THR A 54 14.90 -5.88 -0.50
N ARG A 55 14.02 -5.49 -1.40
CA ARG A 55 13.52 -4.14 -1.62
C ARG A 55 12.01 -4.24 -1.90
N VAL A 56 11.21 -3.32 -1.36
CA VAL A 56 9.74 -3.22 -1.58
C VAL A 56 9.45 -2.88 -3.04
N PRO A 57 8.28 -3.25 -3.58
CA PRO A 57 7.40 -4.25 -2.99
C PRO A 57 8.12 -5.61 -2.97
N THR A 58 8.15 -6.26 -1.81
CA THR A 58 8.81 -7.55 -1.61
C THR A 58 7.89 -8.62 -2.20
N GLU A 59 7.68 -8.51 -3.50
CA GLU A 59 6.85 -9.37 -4.33
C GLU A 59 7.80 -10.20 -5.18
N SER A 60 7.35 -11.38 -5.59
CA SER A 60 8.26 -12.37 -6.18
C SER A 60 8.95 -11.83 -7.44
N ARG A 61 8.23 -11.13 -8.32
CA ARG A 61 8.82 -10.57 -9.54
C ARG A 61 9.93 -9.54 -9.27
N PRO A 62 9.70 -8.41 -8.58
CA PRO A 62 10.76 -7.44 -8.28
C PRO A 62 12.00 -8.07 -7.63
N GLY A 63 11.80 -9.04 -6.72
CA GLY A 63 12.90 -9.76 -6.07
C GLY A 63 13.73 -10.56 -7.08
N HIS A 64 13.07 -11.32 -7.97
CA HIS A 64 13.75 -12.06 -9.03
C HIS A 64 14.48 -11.16 -10.03
N VAL A 65 13.89 -10.02 -10.42
CA VAL A 65 14.57 -9.04 -11.29
C VAL A 65 15.82 -8.48 -10.62
N ALA A 66 15.76 -8.16 -9.32
CA ALA A 66 16.95 -7.73 -8.57
C ALA A 66 18.02 -8.83 -8.54
N LEU A 67 17.65 -10.07 -8.21
CA LEU A 67 18.58 -11.21 -8.16
C LEU A 67 19.29 -11.47 -9.48
N ILE A 68 18.54 -11.49 -10.59
CA ILE A 68 19.03 -12.03 -11.88
C ILE A 68 19.49 -10.92 -12.83
N ALA A 69 18.90 -9.72 -12.76
CA ALA A 69 19.28 -8.58 -13.61
C ALA A 69 20.07 -7.49 -12.85
N GLY A 70 20.10 -7.54 -11.52
CA GLY A 70 20.93 -6.67 -10.71
C GLY A 70 20.42 -5.23 -10.62
N PHE A 71 19.12 -5.00 -10.80
CA PHE A 71 18.51 -3.69 -10.61
C PHE A 71 17.14 -3.79 -9.97
N TYR A 72 16.68 -2.70 -9.37
CA TYR A 72 15.40 -2.64 -8.69
C TYR A 72 14.34 -2.02 -9.59
N GLU A 73 13.21 -2.70 -9.76
CA GLU A 73 12.09 -2.16 -10.53
C GLU A 73 11.50 -0.91 -9.87
N ASP A 74 11.03 0.03 -10.69
CA ASP A 74 10.28 1.21 -10.25
C ASP A 74 8.85 0.79 -9.85
N VAL A 75 8.29 1.36 -8.77
CA VAL A 75 6.89 1.10 -8.33
C VAL A 75 5.89 1.31 -9.47
N SER A 76 6.15 2.29 -10.32
CA SER A 76 5.31 2.59 -11.48
C SER A 76 5.36 1.51 -12.56
N ALA A 77 6.40 0.67 -12.61
CA ALA A 77 6.49 -0.49 -13.49
C ALA A 77 5.70 -1.69 -12.94
N VAL A 78 5.68 -1.86 -11.61
CA VAL A 78 4.87 -2.90 -10.92
C VAL A 78 3.37 -2.63 -11.06
N THR A 79 2.96 -1.36 -10.95
CA THR A 79 1.54 -0.97 -11.06
C THR A 79 1.00 -0.95 -12.49
N LYS A 80 1.85 -0.92 -13.53
CA LYS A 80 1.43 -0.92 -14.95
C LYS A 80 1.32 -2.31 -15.57
N GLY A 81 1.98 -3.30 -15.00
CA GLY A 81 1.87 -4.70 -15.41
C GLY A 81 2.25 -5.56 -14.22
N TRP A 82 1.34 -6.39 -13.73
CA TRP A 82 1.58 -7.22 -12.54
C TRP A 82 2.40 -8.48 -12.89
N LYS A 83 2.09 -9.13 -14.02
CA LYS A 83 2.71 -10.41 -14.44
C LYS A 83 3.92 -10.27 -15.36
N THR A 84 4.09 -9.15 -16.05
CA THR A 84 5.20 -8.93 -16.99
C THR A 84 5.76 -7.52 -16.84
N ASN A 85 7.10 -7.40 -16.89
CA ASN A 85 7.73 -6.09 -16.94
C ASN A 85 7.44 -5.48 -18.34
N PRO A 86 6.88 -4.26 -18.42
CA PRO A 86 6.57 -3.62 -19.68
C PRO A 86 7.81 -3.18 -20.50
N VAL A 87 9.02 -3.33 -19.94
CA VAL A 87 10.29 -2.93 -20.55
C VAL A 87 11.27 -4.10 -20.54
N ASN A 88 11.82 -4.43 -21.71
CA ASN A 88 12.87 -5.43 -21.82
C ASN A 88 14.12 -4.99 -21.05
N PHE A 89 14.73 -5.91 -20.32
CA PHE A 89 15.96 -5.69 -19.58
C PHE A 89 16.95 -6.83 -19.83
N ASP A 90 18.23 -6.53 -19.64
CA ASP A 90 19.29 -7.52 -19.71
C ASP A 90 19.46 -8.26 -18.38
N SER A 91 19.91 -9.51 -18.42
CA SER A 91 19.95 -10.40 -17.26
C SER A 91 21.13 -11.37 -17.30
N VAL A 92 21.46 -12.00 -16.18
CA VAL A 92 22.49 -13.06 -16.14
C VAL A 92 22.15 -14.20 -17.11
N PHE A 93 20.87 -14.52 -17.28
CA PHE A 93 20.41 -15.56 -18.21
C PHE A 93 20.61 -15.14 -19.67
N ASN A 94 20.46 -13.85 -19.97
CA ASN A 94 20.73 -13.31 -21.30
C ASN A 94 22.23 -13.36 -21.64
N GLN A 95 23.08 -13.18 -20.63
CA GLN A 95 24.55 -13.20 -20.80
C GLN A 95 25.15 -14.61 -20.73
N SER A 96 24.36 -15.61 -20.32
CA SER A 96 24.77 -17.01 -20.30
C SER A 96 24.77 -17.62 -21.71
N ARG A 97 25.39 -18.79 -21.86
CA ARG A 97 25.30 -19.57 -23.10
C ARG A 97 23.92 -20.21 -23.21
N HIS A 98 23.44 -20.78 -22.11
CA HIS A 98 22.13 -21.40 -22.00
C HIS A 98 21.67 -21.43 -20.54
N THR A 99 20.37 -21.29 -20.34
CA THR A 99 19.72 -21.40 -19.03
C THR A 99 18.59 -22.41 -19.07
N TRP A 100 18.61 -23.39 -18.16
CA TRP A 100 17.46 -24.25 -17.89
C TRP A 100 16.77 -23.79 -16.62
N SER A 101 15.48 -23.46 -16.71
CA SER A 101 14.70 -22.93 -15.60
C SER A 101 13.50 -23.82 -15.27
N PHE A 102 13.24 -24.01 -13.98
CA PHE A 102 12.18 -24.88 -13.45
C PHE A 102 11.38 -24.15 -12.36
N GLY A 103 10.06 -24.15 -12.42
CA GLY A 103 9.21 -23.59 -11.36
C GLY A 103 7.92 -22.91 -11.83
N SER A 104 7.58 -21.77 -11.23
CA SER A 104 6.26 -21.15 -11.37
C SER A 104 6.03 -20.52 -12.76
N PRO A 105 4.81 -20.66 -13.32
CA PRO A 105 4.41 -19.97 -14.54
C PRO A 105 4.33 -18.44 -14.40
N ASP A 106 4.36 -17.88 -13.19
CA ASP A 106 4.34 -16.43 -12.96
C ASP A 106 5.75 -15.80 -12.96
N ILE A 107 6.82 -16.60 -12.85
CA ILE A 107 8.21 -16.10 -12.78
C ILE A 107 9.01 -16.40 -14.03
N LEU A 108 9.08 -17.67 -14.44
CA LEU A 108 9.97 -18.13 -15.49
C LEU A 108 9.78 -17.40 -16.84
N PRO A 109 8.55 -17.16 -17.33
CA PRO A 109 8.36 -16.59 -18.66
C PRO A 109 8.95 -15.19 -18.84
N MET A 110 9.06 -14.38 -17.78
CA MET A 110 9.58 -13.02 -17.91
C MET A 110 11.03 -13.00 -18.37
N PHE A 111 11.84 -13.99 -17.95
CA PHE A 111 13.23 -14.09 -18.34
C PHE A 111 13.42 -14.78 -19.69
N ALA A 112 12.50 -15.68 -20.07
CA ALA A 112 12.51 -16.31 -21.39
C ALA A 112 12.06 -15.35 -22.50
N PHE A 113 10.96 -14.62 -22.31
CA PHE A 113 10.53 -13.59 -23.25
C PHE A 113 11.47 -12.38 -23.29
N GLY A 114 12.12 -12.08 -22.16
CA GLY A 114 13.14 -11.04 -22.06
C GLY A 114 14.52 -11.44 -22.62
N ALA A 115 14.69 -12.70 -23.05
CA ALA A 115 15.96 -13.17 -23.59
C ALA A 115 16.27 -12.58 -24.95
N SER A 116 17.55 -12.26 -25.19
CA SER A 116 18.02 -11.75 -26.47
C SER A 116 17.76 -12.73 -27.64
N GLU A 117 17.70 -14.02 -27.33
CA GLU A 117 17.34 -15.10 -28.24
C GLU A 117 16.32 -16.00 -27.55
N HIS A 118 15.21 -16.32 -28.23
CA HIS A 118 14.13 -17.13 -27.63
C HIS A 118 14.57 -18.53 -27.19
N SER A 119 15.64 -19.07 -27.78
CA SER A 119 16.18 -20.39 -27.44
C SER A 119 17.21 -20.37 -26.30
N ARG A 120 17.49 -19.22 -25.68
CA ARG A 120 18.55 -19.09 -24.66
C ARG A 120 18.11 -19.55 -23.27
N VAL A 121 16.79 -19.53 -23.02
CA VAL A 121 16.20 -19.88 -21.72
C VAL A 121 15.06 -20.87 -21.96
N ASP A 122 15.24 -22.11 -21.51
CA ASP A 122 14.16 -23.11 -21.49
C ASP A 122 13.39 -23.02 -20.16
N THR A 123 12.06 -23.09 -20.24
CA THR A 123 11.16 -22.99 -19.08
C THR A 123 10.34 -24.27 -18.89
N TYR A 124 10.52 -24.95 -17.77
CA TYR A 124 9.71 -26.08 -17.34
C TYR A 124 8.81 -25.62 -16.18
N MET A 125 7.50 -25.59 -16.40
CA MET A 125 6.52 -25.05 -15.45
C MET A 125 5.41 -26.03 -15.13
N TYR A 126 4.94 -26.05 -13.89
CA TYR A 126 3.66 -26.65 -13.51
C TYR A 126 2.48 -25.76 -13.93
N SER A 127 1.25 -26.29 -13.90
CA SER A 127 0.05 -25.50 -14.26
C SER A 127 -0.41 -24.62 -13.10
N ALA A 128 -1.02 -23.46 -13.40
CA ALA A 128 -1.43 -22.47 -12.41
C ALA A 128 -2.47 -23.02 -11.39
N GLU A 129 -3.24 -24.03 -11.76
CA GLU A 129 -4.22 -24.67 -10.86
C GLU A 129 -3.59 -25.47 -9.71
N HIS A 130 -2.27 -25.70 -9.75
CA HIS A 130 -1.52 -26.35 -8.68
C HIS A 130 -1.13 -25.38 -7.55
N GLU A 131 -1.24 -24.06 -7.74
CA GLU A 131 -0.99 -23.01 -6.73
C GLU A 131 -2.24 -22.79 -5.83
N ASP A 132 -2.65 -23.83 -5.09
CA ASP A 132 -3.84 -23.80 -4.22
C ASP A 132 -3.49 -23.62 -2.73
N PHE A 133 -3.66 -22.40 -2.22
CA PHE A 133 -3.39 -22.03 -0.82
C PHE A 133 -4.30 -22.72 0.22
N GLY A 134 -5.34 -23.44 -0.20
CA GLY A 134 -6.22 -24.20 0.69
C GLY A 134 -5.84 -25.67 0.87
N LYS A 135 -4.83 -26.18 0.17
CA LYS A 135 -4.38 -27.58 0.24
C LYS A 135 -3.25 -27.80 1.25
N ASP A 136 -3.20 -29.03 1.78
CA ASP A 136 -2.27 -29.45 2.83
C ASP A 136 -0.79 -29.56 2.39
N ASP A 137 -0.49 -29.67 1.09
CA ASP A 137 0.87 -30.00 0.62
C ASP A 137 1.41 -29.06 -0.47
N ALA A 138 1.81 -27.86 -0.05
CA ALA A 138 2.55 -26.90 -0.88
C ALA A 138 3.92 -27.44 -1.32
N SER A 139 4.48 -28.42 -0.61
CA SER A 139 5.80 -28.99 -0.87
C SER A 139 5.85 -29.86 -2.13
N SER A 140 4.69 -30.24 -2.65
CA SER A 140 4.54 -30.91 -3.95
C SER A 140 5.07 -30.09 -5.13
N LEU A 141 5.03 -28.74 -5.04
CA LEU A 141 5.57 -27.84 -6.06
C LEU A 141 7.11 -27.91 -6.12
N ASP A 142 7.77 -27.96 -4.97
CA ASP A 142 9.22 -28.08 -4.88
C ASP A 142 9.69 -29.45 -5.36
N THR A 143 8.95 -30.51 -4.99
CA THR A 143 9.21 -31.87 -5.45
C THR A 143 9.10 -31.98 -6.97
N TRP A 144 8.09 -31.34 -7.58
CA TRP A 144 7.94 -31.28 -9.03
C TRP A 144 9.18 -30.68 -9.71
N VAL A 145 9.75 -29.60 -9.15
CA VAL A 145 10.96 -28.95 -9.67
C VAL A 145 12.15 -29.90 -9.63
N PHE A 146 12.35 -30.62 -8.52
CA PHE A 146 13.44 -31.59 -8.39
C PHE A 146 13.28 -32.76 -9.38
N ASP A 147 12.07 -33.30 -9.54
CA ASP A 147 11.80 -34.41 -10.47
C ASP A 147 12.05 -34.03 -11.94
N HIS A 148 11.71 -32.79 -12.32
CA HIS A 148 11.94 -32.32 -13.70
C HIS A 148 13.40 -31.98 -13.98
N PHE A 149 14.12 -31.49 -12.97
CA PHE A 149 15.57 -31.36 -13.05
C PHE A 149 16.24 -32.72 -13.26
N ASP A 150 15.80 -33.75 -12.54
CA ASP A 150 16.27 -35.12 -12.72
C ASP A 150 15.96 -35.66 -14.11
N ALA A 151 14.75 -35.43 -14.62
CA ALA A 151 14.36 -35.82 -15.97
C ALA A 151 15.23 -35.16 -17.04
N LEU A 152 15.65 -33.90 -16.86
CA LEU A 152 16.59 -33.24 -17.77
C LEU A 152 17.92 -33.99 -17.84
N LEU A 153 18.53 -34.31 -16.68
CA LEU A 153 19.81 -35.03 -16.63
C LEU A 153 19.69 -36.44 -17.24
N GLU A 154 18.61 -37.16 -16.96
CA GLU A 154 18.37 -38.48 -17.55
C GLU A 154 18.17 -38.42 -19.07
N SER A 155 17.41 -37.44 -19.56
CA SER A 155 17.18 -37.26 -21.01
C SER A 155 18.46 -36.96 -21.78
N SER A 156 19.44 -36.32 -21.14
CA SER A 156 20.74 -36.05 -21.76
C SER A 156 21.54 -37.32 -22.07
N LYS A 157 21.30 -38.43 -21.36
CA LYS A 157 22.02 -39.70 -21.60
C LYS A 157 21.71 -40.31 -22.97
N THR A 158 20.55 -39.98 -23.54
CA THR A 158 20.10 -40.49 -24.85
C THR A 158 20.04 -39.41 -25.93
N ASN A 159 20.24 -38.13 -25.57
CA ASN A 159 20.26 -36.99 -26.49
C ASN A 159 21.65 -36.34 -26.52
N SER A 160 22.44 -36.65 -27.55
CA SER A 160 23.82 -36.17 -27.68
C SER A 160 23.93 -34.64 -27.76
N THR A 161 23.01 -33.97 -28.45
CA THR A 161 22.99 -32.51 -28.55
C THR A 161 22.75 -31.86 -27.19
N LEU A 162 21.81 -32.40 -26.41
CA LEU A 162 21.56 -31.94 -25.04
C LEU A 162 22.75 -32.20 -24.13
N PHE A 163 23.37 -33.39 -24.24
CA PHE A 163 24.56 -33.74 -23.46
C PHE A 163 25.73 -32.78 -23.72
N GLU A 164 26.00 -32.48 -24.99
CA GLU A 164 27.05 -31.53 -25.40
C GLU A 164 26.77 -30.12 -24.87
N LEU A 165 25.51 -29.66 -24.96
CA LEU A 165 25.12 -28.35 -24.45
C LEU A 165 25.28 -28.26 -22.92
N LEU A 166 24.84 -29.28 -22.17
CA LEU A 166 25.01 -29.35 -20.71
C LEU A 166 26.49 -29.37 -20.28
N HIS A 167 27.38 -29.94 -21.10
CA HIS A 167 28.83 -29.98 -20.84
C HIS A 167 29.61 -28.76 -21.34
N SER A 168 28.93 -27.78 -21.94
CA SER A 168 29.53 -26.53 -22.38
C SER A 168 29.82 -25.56 -21.22
N ASP A 169 30.32 -24.35 -21.53
CA ASP A 169 30.59 -23.30 -20.56
C ASP A 169 29.46 -22.26 -20.48
N LYS A 170 29.46 -21.47 -19.39
CA LYS A 170 28.49 -20.39 -19.14
C LYS A 170 27.05 -20.89 -19.03
N ILE A 171 26.90 -22.04 -18.37
CA ILE A 171 25.62 -22.70 -18.17
C ILE A 171 24.95 -22.25 -16.86
N VAL A 172 23.64 -22.04 -16.88
CA VAL A 172 22.84 -21.76 -15.69
C VAL A 172 21.73 -22.79 -15.52
N PHE A 173 21.60 -23.33 -14.31
CA PHE A 173 20.41 -24.05 -13.84
C PHE A 173 19.69 -23.17 -12.82
N PHE A 174 18.45 -22.81 -13.10
CA PHE A 174 17.63 -22.01 -12.20
C PHE A 174 16.46 -22.84 -11.67
N LEU A 175 16.45 -23.11 -10.37
CA LEU A 175 15.36 -23.82 -9.70
C LEU A 175 14.64 -22.82 -8.79
N HIS A 176 13.38 -22.55 -9.14
CA HIS A 176 12.46 -21.71 -8.40
C HIS A 176 11.53 -22.57 -7.56
N LEU A 177 11.70 -22.53 -6.24
CA LEU A 177 11.03 -23.38 -5.26
C LEU A 177 9.95 -22.56 -4.53
N LEU A 178 8.68 -22.73 -4.93
CA LEU A 178 7.53 -21.92 -4.47
C LEU A 178 6.88 -22.44 -3.18
N GLY A 179 7.22 -23.65 -2.71
CA GLY A 179 6.51 -24.31 -1.62
C GLY A 179 6.55 -23.54 -0.29
N LEU A 180 7.64 -22.80 -0.03
CA LEU A 180 7.80 -22.00 1.19
C LEU A 180 6.91 -20.76 1.20
N ASP A 181 6.85 -20.00 0.11
CA ASP A 181 5.93 -18.86 -0.02
C ASP A 181 4.47 -19.30 0.15
N THR A 182 4.07 -20.35 -0.56
CA THR A 182 2.72 -20.93 -0.46
C THR A 182 2.41 -21.37 0.98
N SER A 183 3.35 -22.07 1.63
CA SER A 183 3.22 -22.44 3.05
C SER A 183 3.16 -21.23 3.98
N GLY A 184 3.89 -20.16 3.66
CA GLY A 184 3.91 -18.91 4.40
C GLY A 184 2.56 -18.18 4.35
N HIS A 185 1.94 -18.06 3.18
CA HIS A 185 0.59 -17.50 3.03
C HIS A 185 -0.48 -18.34 3.74
N SER A 186 -0.44 -19.66 3.56
CA SER A 186 -1.48 -20.57 4.08
C SER A 186 -1.38 -20.83 5.57
N HIS A 187 -0.17 -21.02 6.08
CA HIS A 187 0.08 -21.54 7.43
C HIS A 187 0.89 -20.59 8.31
N ARG A 188 1.46 -19.51 7.76
CA ARG A 188 2.34 -18.55 8.42
C ARG A 188 3.75 -19.10 8.70
N PRO A 189 4.79 -18.23 8.81
CA PRO A 189 6.19 -18.65 8.93
C PRO A 189 6.60 -19.37 10.24
N ASN A 190 5.71 -19.41 11.24
CA ASN A 190 5.95 -20.11 12.51
C ASN A 190 5.30 -21.50 12.56
N SER A 191 4.68 -21.94 11.47
CA SER A 191 3.95 -23.20 11.42
C SER A 191 4.86 -24.43 11.25
N PRO A 192 4.44 -25.60 11.77
CA PRO A 192 5.08 -26.87 11.46
C PRO A 192 5.19 -27.14 9.95
N GLU A 193 4.22 -26.70 9.15
CA GLU A 193 4.18 -26.86 7.70
C GLU A 193 5.30 -26.06 7.03
N TYR A 194 5.45 -24.77 7.36
CA TYR A 194 6.55 -23.95 6.85
C TYR A 194 7.92 -24.54 7.23
N TYR A 195 8.06 -25.01 8.47
CA TYR A 195 9.27 -25.66 8.95
C TYR A 195 9.58 -27.00 8.26
N ALA A 196 8.57 -27.82 8.01
CA ALA A 196 8.72 -29.07 7.26
C ALA A 196 9.14 -28.80 5.81
N ASN A 197 8.63 -27.72 5.21
CA ASN A 197 9.04 -27.32 3.86
C ASN A 197 10.52 -26.87 3.80
N ILE A 198 11.04 -26.20 4.85
CA ILE A 198 12.49 -25.91 4.95
C ILE A 198 13.31 -27.21 4.94
N GLU A 199 12.89 -28.23 5.71
CA GLU A 199 13.57 -29.53 5.75
C GLU A 199 13.52 -30.27 4.40
N LEU A 200 12.41 -30.15 3.68
CA LEU A 200 12.25 -30.74 2.34
C LEU A 200 13.17 -30.06 1.33
N VAL A 201 13.22 -28.73 1.32
CA VAL A 201 14.10 -27.96 0.43
C VAL A 201 15.58 -28.28 0.70
N ASP A 202 16.01 -28.35 1.96
CA ASP A 202 17.39 -28.72 2.32
C ASP A 202 17.79 -30.10 1.77
N LYS A 203 16.93 -31.11 1.96
CA LYS A 203 17.14 -32.47 1.44
C LYS A 203 17.13 -32.52 -0.09
N GLY A 204 16.20 -31.81 -0.73
CA GLY A 204 16.11 -31.73 -2.19
C GLY A 204 17.36 -31.13 -2.81
N ILE A 205 17.87 -30.04 -2.23
CA ILE A 205 19.12 -29.40 -2.67
C ILE A 205 20.32 -30.35 -2.50
N GLN A 206 20.39 -31.10 -1.39
CA GLN A 206 21.44 -32.11 -1.21
C GLN A 206 21.44 -33.15 -2.33
N VAL A 207 20.26 -33.63 -2.73
CA VAL A 207 20.12 -34.61 -3.82
C VAL A 207 20.55 -34.00 -5.16
N VAL A 208 20.08 -32.79 -5.48
CA VAL A 208 20.46 -32.05 -6.70
C VAL A 208 21.98 -31.86 -6.78
N GLU A 209 22.63 -31.42 -5.70
CA GLU A 209 24.08 -31.22 -5.68
C GLU A 209 24.83 -32.53 -5.92
N ASN A 210 24.43 -33.61 -5.24
CA ASN A 210 25.06 -34.92 -5.39
C ASN A 210 24.94 -35.46 -6.82
N LYS A 211 23.77 -35.27 -7.45
CA LYS A 211 23.54 -35.67 -8.84
C LYS A 211 24.36 -34.85 -9.82
N LEU A 212 24.45 -33.53 -9.64
CA LEU A 212 25.32 -32.69 -10.46
C LEU A 212 26.79 -33.07 -10.32
N LYS A 213 27.26 -33.33 -9.09
CA LYS A 213 28.62 -33.83 -8.86
C LYS A 213 28.85 -35.16 -9.58
N ALA A 214 27.92 -36.11 -9.48
CA ALA A 214 28.03 -37.38 -10.19
C ALA A 214 28.01 -37.21 -11.72
N PHE A 215 27.09 -36.41 -12.24
CA PHE A 215 26.91 -36.17 -13.68
C PHE A 215 28.16 -35.57 -14.34
N TYR A 216 28.85 -34.66 -13.63
CA TYR A 216 30.06 -34.00 -14.12
C TYR A 216 31.37 -34.56 -13.57
N ASN A 217 31.33 -35.72 -12.89
CA ASN A 217 32.48 -36.33 -12.22
C ASN A 217 33.21 -35.38 -11.25
N ASP A 218 32.45 -34.49 -10.59
CA ASP A 218 32.91 -33.54 -9.57
C ASP A 218 34.14 -32.74 -10.02
N ASP A 219 34.12 -32.26 -11.27
CA ASP A 219 35.23 -31.52 -11.89
C ASP A 219 35.58 -30.17 -11.24
N LYS A 220 34.91 -29.82 -10.13
CA LYS A 220 35.06 -28.57 -9.37
C LYS A 220 34.84 -27.32 -10.23
N ARG A 221 33.97 -27.41 -11.26
CA ARG A 221 33.60 -26.28 -12.14
C ARG A 221 32.16 -25.81 -11.98
N THR A 222 31.49 -26.17 -10.89
CA THR A 222 30.14 -25.71 -10.55
C THR A 222 30.19 -24.73 -9.38
N ALA A 223 29.60 -23.55 -9.55
CA ALA A 223 29.28 -22.63 -8.46
C ALA A 223 27.80 -22.74 -8.11
N THR A 224 27.45 -22.54 -6.83
CA THR A 224 26.07 -22.56 -6.36
C THR A 224 25.75 -21.30 -5.57
N VAL A 225 24.58 -20.73 -5.81
CA VAL A 225 24.01 -19.61 -5.06
C VAL A 225 22.62 -20.02 -4.59
N PHE A 226 22.41 -20.06 -3.28
CA PHE A 226 21.12 -20.30 -2.63
C PHE A 226 20.64 -19.03 -1.95
N THR A 227 19.41 -18.63 -2.23
CA THR A 227 18.80 -17.42 -1.67
C THR A 227 17.27 -17.50 -1.67
N ALA A 228 16.62 -16.42 -1.23
CA ALA A 228 15.22 -16.13 -1.55
C ALA A 228 15.08 -14.74 -2.19
N ASP A 229 13.96 -14.51 -2.85
CA ASP A 229 13.52 -13.26 -3.47
C ASP A 229 12.90 -12.30 -2.45
N HIS A 230 12.11 -12.82 -1.51
CA HIS A 230 11.64 -12.13 -0.31
C HIS A 230 11.44 -13.09 0.87
N GLY A 231 11.16 -12.51 2.04
CA GLY A 231 10.72 -13.25 3.22
C GLY A 231 9.19 -13.28 3.33
N MET A 232 8.67 -13.41 4.55
CA MET A 232 7.24 -13.52 4.82
C MET A 232 6.90 -12.94 6.19
N GLY A 233 5.94 -12.03 6.24
CA GLY A 233 5.45 -11.46 7.50
C GLY A 233 4.75 -12.50 8.37
N ASN A 234 4.66 -12.25 9.67
CA ASN A 234 4.02 -13.19 10.62
C ASN A 234 2.53 -13.45 10.33
N ARG A 235 1.88 -12.62 9.51
CA ARG A 235 0.49 -12.80 9.07
C ARG A 235 0.35 -13.71 7.84
N GLY A 236 1.45 -14.23 7.30
CA GLY A 236 1.44 -14.91 6.00
C GLY A 236 1.13 -13.93 4.86
N VAL A 237 1.73 -12.74 4.91
CA VAL A 237 1.67 -11.75 3.83
C VAL A 237 3.04 -11.13 3.67
N HIS A 238 3.34 -10.69 2.45
CA HIS A 238 4.53 -9.93 2.11
C HIS A 238 4.16 -8.75 1.20
N GLY A 239 5.14 -7.94 0.83
CA GLY A 239 5.00 -6.76 -0.02
C GLY A 239 5.28 -5.44 0.71
N ASP A 240 5.51 -5.49 2.03
CA ASP A 240 6.00 -4.35 2.83
C ASP A 240 7.50 -4.47 3.14
N GLY A 241 8.07 -3.47 3.81
CA GLY A 241 9.50 -3.47 4.11
C GLY A 241 9.85 -3.79 5.57
N HIS A 242 9.04 -4.59 6.25
CA HIS A 242 9.42 -5.19 7.53
C HIS A 242 10.62 -6.14 7.32
N PRO A 243 11.59 -6.24 8.27
CA PRO A 243 12.73 -7.16 8.16
C PRO A 243 12.35 -8.60 7.80
N ASP A 244 11.29 -9.15 8.42
CA ASP A 244 10.72 -10.45 8.07
C ASP A 244 10.40 -10.63 6.57
N ASN A 245 10.11 -9.55 5.85
CA ASN A 245 9.87 -9.56 4.40
C ASN A 245 11.13 -9.21 3.59
N THR A 246 12.04 -8.40 4.14
CA THR A 246 13.19 -7.86 3.42
C THR A 246 14.50 -8.62 3.58
N GLU A 247 14.61 -9.47 4.60
CA GLU A 247 15.84 -10.21 4.93
C GLU A 247 15.73 -11.67 4.45
N THR A 248 16.42 -11.98 3.35
CA THR A 248 16.49 -13.33 2.80
C THR A 248 17.86 -13.97 3.09
N PRO A 249 17.94 -15.29 3.25
CA PRO A 249 19.23 -15.95 3.44
C PRO A 249 20.04 -15.86 2.15
N LEU A 250 21.36 -15.74 2.25
CA LEU A 250 22.28 -15.92 1.12
C LEU A 250 23.38 -16.89 1.52
N ILE A 251 23.52 -17.98 0.78
CA ILE A 251 24.59 -18.97 0.94
C ILE A 251 25.16 -19.26 -0.45
N ALA A 252 26.46 -19.09 -0.63
CA ALA A 252 27.16 -19.44 -1.86
C ALA A 252 28.33 -20.38 -1.58
N TRP A 253 28.58 -21.33 -2.47
CA TRP A 253 29.67 -22.30 -2.36
C TRP A 253 30.07 -22.87 -3.73
N GLY A 254 31.17 -23.63 -3.76
CA GLY A 254 31.68 -24.26 -4.99
C GLY A 254 32.74 -23.42 -5.70
N ALA A 255 32.84 -23.59 -7.01
CA ALA A 255 33.92 -23.03 -7.83
C ALA A 255 33.97 -21.49 -7.76
N GLY A 256 35.11 -20.93 -7.33
CA GLY A 256 35.32 -19.48 -7.25
C GLY A 256 34.73 -18.80 -6.02
N ILE A 257 34.14 -19.55 -5.07
CA ILE A 257 33.63 -19.02 -3.82
C ILE A 257 34.65 -19.21 -2.70
N ALA A 258 34.86 -18.19 -1.88
CA ALA A 258 35.75 -18.25 -0.73
C ALA A 258 35.22 -19.20 0.36
N THR A 259 36.13 -19.80 1.13
CA THR A 259 35.77 -20.61 2.30
C THR A 259 35.38 -19.73 3.50
N PRO A 260 34.71 -20.27 4.54
CA PRO A 260 34.29 -19.50 5.71
C PRO A 260 35.45 -18.78 6.42
N ASP A 261 35.22 -17.54 6.87
CA ASP A 261 36.20 -16.79 7.68
C ASP A 261 35.88 -16.88 9.17
N THR A 262 36.81 -17.48 9.92
CA THR A 262 36.77 -17.68 11.36
C THR A 262 37.80 -16.85 12.13
N LYS A 263 38.71 -16.15 11.42
CA LYS A 263 39.89 -15.53 12.07
C LYS A 263 39.49 -14.27 12.84
N HIS A 264 38.62 -13.46 12.26
CA HIS A 264 38.10 -12.23 12.88
C HIS A 264 36.67 -11.97 12.41
N PRO A 265 35.68 -12.77 12.88
CA PRO A 265 34.32 -12.71 12.37
C PRO A 265 33.70 -11.33 12.59
N LYS A 266 33.21 -10.72 11.49
CA LYS A 266 32.46 -9.46 11.47
C LYS A 266 31.01 -9.70 11.05
N GLY A 267 30.16 -8.69 11.23
CA GLY A 267 28.77 -8.71 10.76
C GLY A 267 27.77 -9.38 11.71
N ASN A 268 28.20 -9.94 12.84
CA ASN A 268 27.29 -10.48 13.85
C ASN A 268 26.70 -9.35 14.72
N ASP A 269 25.38 -9.36 14.90
CA ASP A 269 24.63 -8.35 15.63
C ASP A 269 23.69 -8.99 16.68
N ALA A 270 22.82 -8.18 17.29
CA ALA A 270 21.86 -8.67 18.28
C ALA A 270 20.86 -9.67 17.68
N VAL A 271 20.55 -9.55 16.39
CA VAL A 271 19.62 -10.44 15.67
C VAL A 271 20.31 -11.77 15.41
N SER A 272 21.52 -11.82 14.85
CA SER A 272 22.18 -13.11 14.55
C SER A 272 22.74 -13.84 15.76
N LYS A 273 22.79 -13.21 16.93
CA LYS A 273 23.37 -13.79 18.15
C LYS A 273 22.75 -15.14 18.53
N HIS A 274 21.44 -15.30 18.35
CA HIS A 274 20.72 -16.54 18.71
C HIS A 274 20.83 -17.64 17.65
N TRP A 275 21.39 -17.36 16.45
CA TRP A 275 21.57 -18.35 15.39
C TRP A 275 22.75 -19.29 15.65
N GLY A 276 23.65 -18.96 16.58
CA GLY A 276 24.78 -19.84 16.94
C GLY A 276 25.99 -19.76 15.99
N PHE A 277 26.02 -18.83 15.04
CA PHE A 277 27.11 -18.65 14.07
C PHE A 277 28.06 -17.48 14.38
N GLY A 278 28.09 -16.98 15.62
CA GLY A 278 28.92 -15.82 15.99
C GLY A 278 30.43 -15.98 15.80
N HIS A 279 30.90 -17.21 15.57
CA HIS A 279 32.30 -17.54 15.26
C HIS A 279 32.63 -17.47 13.76
N LEU A 280 31.64 -17.24 12.90
CA LEU A 280 31.77 -17.09 11.45
C LEU A 280 31.48 -15.65 11.03
N GLN A 281 32.19 -15.16 10.02
CA GLN A 281 31.90 -13.86 9.43
C GLN A 281 30.62 -13.89 8.59
N ARG A 282 29.64 -13.06 8.96
CA ARG A 282 28.42 -12.80 8.18
C ARG A 282 28.68 -11.69 7.15
N ASN A 283 28.28 -11.92 5.89
CA ASN A 283 28.54 -10.98 4.78
C ASN A 283 27.22 -10.59 4.12
N ASP A 284 26.60 -9.51 4.59
CA ASP A 284 25.33 -9.06 4.05
C ASP A 284 25.53 -8.33 2.72
N VAL A 285 24.57 -8.48 1.80
CA VAL A 285 24.59 -7.85 0.48
C VAL A 285 23.23 -7.21 0.16
N LEU A 286 23.21 -6.27 -0.77
CA LEU A 286 21.97 -5.87 -1.40
C LEU A 286 21.58 -6.92 -2.44
N GLN A 287 20.29 -7.23 -2.58
CA GLN A 287 19.86 -8.32 -3.48
C GLN A 287 20.35 -8.15 -4.94
N ALA A 288 20.47 -6.91 -5.42
CA ALA A 288 21.01 -6.60 -6.74
C ALA A 288 22.50 -6.98 -6.93
N ASP A 289 23.25 -7.13 -5.84
CA ASP A 289 24.67 -7.50 -5.83
C ASP A 289 24.89 -8.98 -6.19
N ILE A 290 23.84 -9.80 -6.16
CA ILE A 290 23.90 -11.22 -6.50
C ILE A 290 24.10 -11.41 -8.01
N ALA A 291 23.51 -10.55 -8.85
CA ALA A 291 23.71 -10.59 -10.30
C ALA A 291 25.19 -10.43 -10.71
N PRO A 292 25.95 -9.41 -10.25
CA PRO A 292 27.37 -9.32 -10.58
C PRO A 292 28.21 -10.44 -9.95
N LEU A 293 27.82 -11.00 -8.80
CA LEU A 293 28.45 -12.20 -8.26
C LEU A 293 28.33 -13.37 -9.25
N MET A 294 27.11 -13.67 -9.73
CA MET A 294 26.84 -14.72 -10.71
C MET A 294 27.60 -14.51 -12.02
N SER A 295 27.58 -13.28 -12.56
CA SER A 295 28.31 -12.94 -13.79
C SER A 295 29.82 -13.17 -13.65
N THR A 296 30.40 -12.80 -12.51
CA THR A 296 31.84 -12.96 -12.25
C THR A 296 32.24 -14.42 -12.14
N LEU A 297 31.42 -15.25 -11.48
CA LEU A 297 31.67 -16.69 -11.33
C LEU A 297 31.65 -17.43 -12.67
N LEU A 298 30.76 -17.05 -13.58
CA LEU A 298 30.64 -17.65 -14.91
C LEU A 298 31.58 -17.04 -15.97
N GLY A 299 32.24 -15.92 -15.67
CA GLY A 299 33.02 -15.18 -16.67
C GLY A 299 32.15 -14.72 -17.84
N ILE A 300 31.01 -14.10 -17.53
CA ILE A 300 30.10 -13.47 -18.48
C ILE A 300 29.96 -11.98 -18.19
N SER A 301 29.45 -11.21 -19.16
CA SER A 301 29.25 -9.78 -18.98
C SER A 301 28.26 -9.52 -17.83
N PHE A 302 28.46 -8.41 -17.13
CA PHE A 302 27.43 -7.90 -16.22
C PHE A 302 26.19 -7.49 -17.02
N PRO A 303 24.97 -7.74 -16.50
CA PRO A 303 23.76 -7.22 -17.12
C PRO A 303 23.86 -5.70 -17.28
N VAL A 304 23.53 -5.16 -18.46
CA VAL A 304 23.78 -3.72 -18.75
C VAL A 304 22.96 -2.76 -17.88
N ASN A 305 21.89 -3.24 -17.27
CA ASN A 305 21.04 -2.49 -16.36
C ASN A 305 21.47 -2.61 -14.90
N SER A 306 22.44 -3.48 -14.59
CA SER A 306 22.81 -3.81 -13.20
C SER A 306 23.43 -2.62 -12.48
N VAL A 307 22.90 -2.28 -11.32
CA VAL A 307 23.48 -1.33 -10.36
C VAL A 307 24.08 -2.04 -9.14
N GLY A 308 24.14 -3.37 -9.19
CA GLY A 308 24.71 -4.20 -8.13
C GLY A 308 26.21 -3.98 -7.97
N VAL A 309 26.66 -3.99 -6.72
CA VAL A 309 28.06 -3.89 -6.33
C VAL A 309 28.59 -5.30 -6.13
N LEU A 310 29.59 -5.72 -6.90
CA LEU A 310 30.18 -7.06 -6.78
C LEU A 310 30.66 -7.34 -5.33
N PRO A 311 30.10 -8.34 -4.63
CA PRO A 311 30.51 -8.64 -3.26
C PRO A 311 31.84 -9.42 -3.27
N ILE A 312 32.96 -8.69 -3.34
CA ILE A 312 34.31 -9.25 -3.47
C ILE A 312 34.66 -10.28 -2.37
N VAL A 313 34.08 -10.11 -1.17
CA VAL A 313 34.27 -11.02 -0.03
C VAL A 313 33.75 -12.45 -0.28
N TYR A 314 32.83 -12.62 -1.23
CA TYR A 314 32.33 -13.94 -1.64
C TYR A 314 33.29 -14.67 -2.59
N LEU A 315 34.19 -13.96 -3.26
CA LEU A 315 35.05 -14.53 -4.28
C LEU A 315 36.34 -15.11 -3.71
N ASP A 316 36.65 -16.33 -4.13
CA ASP A 316 38.00 -16.89 -4.05
C ASP A 316 38.81 -16.46 -5.29
N GLY A 317 40.10 -16.22 -5.12
CA GLY A 317 40.97 -15.77 -6.20
C GLY A 317 42.01 -14.75 -5.78
N THR A 318 42.94 -14.46 -6.69
CA THR A 318 44.04 -13.51 -6.46
C THR A 318 43.55 -12.08 -6.32
N ASP A 319 44.31 -11.25 -5.61
CA ASP A 319 43.99 -9.82 -5.47
C ASP A 319 43.91 -9.12 -6.84
N MET A 320 44.72 -9.55 -7.81
CA MET A 320 44.63 -9.08 -9.20
C MET A 320 43.26 -9.39 -9.82
N PHE A 321 42.75 -10.62 -9.66
CA PHE A 321 41.44 -11.00 -10.21
C PHE A 321 40.33 -10.16 -9.57
N LYS A 322 40.35 -10.01 -8.24
CA LYS A 322 39.38 -9.21 -7.48
C LYS A 322 39.39 -7.73 -7.89
N ALA A 323 40.57 -7.12 -8.00
CA ALA A 323 40.70 -5.73 -8.42
C ALA A 323 40.20 -5.50 -9.86
N LYS A 324 40.53 -6.41 -10.79
CA LYS A 324 40.02 -6.35 -12.17
C LYS A 324 38.52 -6.55 -12.23
N ALA A 325 37.95 -7.42 -11.40
CA ALA A 325 36.51 -7.69 -11.36
C ALA A 325 35.74 -6.47 -10.82
N ALA A 326 36.22 -5.88 -9.72
CA ALA A 326 35.69 -4.64 -9.17
C ALA A 326 35.73 -3.50 -10.19
N PHE A 327 36.84 -3.34 -10.92
CA PHE A 327 36.95 -2.31 -11.96
C PHE A 327 36.04 -2.58 -13.16
N GLY A 328 35.85 -3.85 -13.54
CA GLY A 328 34.88 -4.24 -14.56
C GLY A 328 33.44 -3.87 -14.19
N ASN A 329 33.04 -4.15 -12.95
CA ASN A 329 31.74 -3.76 -12.41
C ASN A 329 31.57 -2.22 -12.40
N ALA A 330 32.61 -1.49 -11.97
CA ALA A 330 32.61 -0.02 -12.00
C ALA A 330 32.45 0.57 -13.42
N LYS A 331 33.11 -0.01 -14.42
CA LYS A 331 32.96 0.38 -15.82
C LYS A 331 31.54 0.13 -16.34
N GLY A 332 30.91 -0.98 -15.94
CA GLY A 332 29.52 -1.29 -16.32
C GLY A 332 28.53 -0.22 -15.84
N ILE A 333 28.62 0.18 -14.57
CA ILE A 333 27.76 1.22 -13.99
C ILE A 333 28.09 2.62 -14.56
N LEU A 334 29.38 2.91 -14.79
CA LEU A 334 29.81 4.16 -15.44
C LEU A 334 29.23 4.30 -16.86
N SER A 335 29.17 3.22 -17.64
CA SER A 335 28.54 3.23 -18.98
C SER A 335 27.07 3.64 -18.93
N GLN A 336 26.32 3.19 -17.92
CA GLN A 336 24.95 3.63 -17.70
C GLN A 336 24.88 5.14 -17.42
N TYR A 337 25.74 5.64 -16.54
CA TYR A 337 25.82 7.07 -16.22
C TYR A 337 26.11 7.92 -17.47
N ILE A 338 27.04 7.50 -18.33
CA ILE A 338 27.40 8.22 -19.57
C ILE A 338 26.20 8.29 -20.51
N VAL A 339 25.50 7.18 -20.72
CA VAL A 339 24.30 7.15 -21.57
C VAL A 339 23.19 8.05 -21.02
N LYS A 340 22.93 8.01 -19.71
CA LYS A 340 21.93 8.87 -19.07
C LYS A 340 22.29 10.35 -19.17
N THR A 341 23.57 10.69 -19.01
CA THR A 341 24.10 12.05 -19.20
C THR A 341 23.83 12.55 -20.62
N ALA A 342 24.15 11.74 -21.63
CA ALA A 342 23.95 12.08 -23.03
C ALA A 342 22.46 12.29 -23.35
N GLN A 343 21.59 11.39 -22.89
CA GLN A 343 20.14 11.50 -23.05
C GLN A 343 19.57 12.78 -22.42
N LYS A 344 20.04 13.16 -21.22
CA LYS A 344 19.52 14.37 -20.57
C LYS A 344 20.06 15.65 -21.22
N ARG A 345 21.29 15.62 -21.75
CA ARG A 345 21.87 16.77 -22.47
C ARG A 345 21.11 17.13 -23.74
N THR A 346 20.52 16.17 -24.47
CA THR A 346 19.78 16.45 -25.71
C THR A 346 18.43 17.12 -25.47
N THR A 347 17.86 16.99 -24.27
CA THR A 347 16.53 17.49 -23.93
C THR A 347 16.56 18.76 -23.08
N GLU A 348 17.69 19.12 -22.49
CA GLU A 348 17.82 20.30 -21.63
C GLU A 348 18.40 21.51 -22.34
N LEU A 349 17.65 22.62 -22.37
CA LEU A 349 18.10 23.91 -22.92
C LEU A 349 19.33 24.47 -22.18
N ILE A 350 19.40 24.25 -20.86
CA ILE A 350 20.53 24.64 -20.01
C ILE A 350 20.96 23.40 -19.23
N PHE A 351 21.80 22.59 -19.86
CA PHE A 351 22.31 21.36 -19.26
C PHE A 351 23.33 21.64 -18.15
N LYS A 352 23.10 21.07 -16.96
CA LYS A 352 24.02 21.10 -15.83
C LYS A 352 24.59 19.69 -15.60
N PRO A 353 25.90 19.49 -15.75
CA PRO A 353 26.51 18.18 -15.51
C PRO A 353 26.63 17.88 -14.02
N PHE A 354 26.62 16.59 -13.67
CA PHE A 354 26.99 16.12 -12.34
C PHE A 354 28.50 16.29 -12.10
N LYS A 355 28.87 17.29 -11.29
CA LYS A 355 30.27 17.73 -11.11
C LYS A 355 31.26 16.61 -10.75
N PRO A 356 30.96 15.68 -9.83
CA PRO A 356 31.91 14.64 -9.43
C PRO A 356 32.40 13.71 -10.56
N LEU A 357 31.63 13.58 -11.64
CA LEU A 357 31.96 12.76 -12.81
C LEU A 357 32.17 13.59 -14.07
N ALA A 358 32.45 14.89 -13.94
CA ALA A 358 32.78 15.73 -15.10
C ALA A 358 34.09 15.29 -15.79
N GLN A 359 35.03 14.74 -15.03
CA GLN A 359 36.33 14.23 -15.48
C GLN A 359 36.49 12.75 -15.13
N TYR A 360 35.46 11.94 -15.43
CA TYR A 360 35.49 10.51 -15.09
C TYR A 360 36.67 9.75 -15.75
N GLN A 361 37.16 10.23 -16.89
CA GLN A 361 38.31 9.64 -17.59
C GLN A 361 39.55 9.59 -16.70
N ASP A 362 39.81 10.65 -15.91
CA ASP A 362 40.98 10.72 -15.03
C ASP A 362 40.89 9.66 -13.91
N ILE A 363 39.68 9.41 -13.39
CA ILE A 363 39.41 8.37 -12.38
C ILE A 363 39.64 6.98 -12.97
N VAL A 364 39.13 6.73 -14.18
CA VAL A 364 39.30 5.45 -14.89
C VAL A 364 40.78 5.18 -15.17
N SER A 365 41.51 6.17 -15.68
CA SER A 365 42.96 6.05 -15.93
C SER A 365 43.75 5.83 -14.65
N LYS A 366 43.37 6.46 -13.54
CA LYS A 366 43.99 6.24 -12.23
C LYS A 366 43.81 4.80 -11.75
N ILE A 367 42.59 4.24 -11.84
CA ILE A 367 42.33 2.86 -11.41
C ILE A 367 43.12 1.88 -12.28
N GLN A 368 43.16 2.09 -13.60
CA GLN A 368 43.96 1.26 -14.51
C GLN A 368 45.44 1.31 -14.13
N ALA A 369 46.00 2.51 -13.87
CA ALA A 369 47.39 2.65 -13.44
C ALA A 369 47.67 1.95 -12.10
N LEU A 370 46.73 1.94 -11.15
CA LEU A 370 46.88 1.18 -9.90
C LEU A 370 46.94 -0.33 -10.15
N ILE A 371 46.12 -0.85 -11.07
CA ILE A 371 46.17 -2.27 -11.48
C ILE A 371 47.51 -2.59 -12.15
N ASP A 372 47.98 -1.72 -13.04
CA ASP A 372 49.24 -1.90 -13.78
C ASP A 372 50.47 -1.82 -12.86
N LEU A 373 50.37 -1.06 -11.75
CA LEU A 373 51.38 -0.97 -10.69
C LEU A 373 51.23 -2.05 -9.59
N GLU A 374 50.35 -3.03 -9.79
CA GLU A 374 50.07 -4.14 -8.85
C GLU A 374 49.54 -3.68 -7.46
N LYS A 375 49.00 -2.47 -7.38
CA LYS A 375 48.35 -1.91 -6.18
C LYS A 375 46.88 -2.31 -6.11
N PHE A 376 46.63 -3.61 -6.01
CA PHE A 376 45.30 -4.19 -6.17
C PHE A 376 44.27 -3.73 -5.12
N GLU A 377 44.67 -3.63 -3.85
CA GLU A 377 43.77 -3.16 -2.78
C GLU A 377 43.33 -1.70 -2.98
N GLU A 378 44.25 -0.83 -3.43
CA GLU A 378 43.94 0.56 -3.76
C GLU A 378 43.01 0.64 -4.99
N ALA A 379 43.27 -0.19 -6.01
CA ALA A 379 42.44 -0.26 -7.22
C ALA A 379 41.00 -0.73 -6.93
N GLU A 380 40.84 -1.75 -6.08
CA GLU A 380 39.53 -2.23 -5.63
C GLU A 380 38.77 -1.12 -4.91
N ARG A 381 39.41 -0.45 -3.95
CA ARG A 381 38.80 0.63 -3.17
C ARG A 381 38.35 1.81 -4.04
N GLU A 382 39.18 2.23 -4.99
CA GLU A 382 38.83 3.32 -5.92
C GLU A 382 37.76 2.87 -6.93
N SER A 383 37.70 1.59 -7.31
CA SER A 383 36.61 1.04 -8.13
C SER A 383 35.27 1.09 -7.42
N ILE A 384 35.20 0.68 -6.15
CA ILE A 384 34.00 0.77 -5.31
C ILE A 384 33.57 2.23 -5.14
N ARG A 385 34.55 3.13 -4.93
CA ARG A 385 34.27 4.58 -4.86
C ARG A 385 33.68 5.12 -6.17
N LEU A 386 34.21 4.71 -7.32
CA LEU A 386 33.66 5.09 -8.62
C LEU A 386 32.22 4.59 -8.79
N ILE A 387 31.92 3.36 -8.38
CA ILE A 387 30.56 2.80 -8.39
C ILE A 387 29.60 3.71 -7.60
N GLN A 388 29.96 4.06 -6.36
CA GLN A 388 29.10 4.90 -5.51
C GLN A 388 28.81 6.26 -6.16
N VAL A 389 29.85 6.92 -6.71
CA VAL A 389 29.69 8.22 -7.37
C VAL A 389 28.87 8.09 -8.67
N CYS A 390 28.99 6.98 -9.41
CA CYS A 390 28.14 6.69 -10.56
C CYS A 390 26.67 6.50 -10.16
N ILE A 391 26.38 5.80 -9.07
CA ILE A 391 25.02 5.64 -8.53
C ILE A 391 24.44 7.01 -8.14
N ASP A 392 25.21 7.86 -7.46
CA ASP A 392 24.79 9.23 -7.12
C ASP A 392 24.52 10.07 -8.39
N GLY A 393 25.35 9.91 -9.41
CA GLY A 393 25.19 10.56 -10.72
C GLY A 393 23.95 10.08 -11.48
N LEU A 394 23.63 8.78 -11.43
CA LEU A 394 22.40 8.22 -11.97
C LEU A 394 21.18 8.83 -11.26
N ARG A 395 21.21 8.92 -9.93
CA ARG A 395 20.14 9.55 -9.13
C ARG A 395 19.97 11.04 -9.46
N TYR A 396 21.06 11.77 -9.67
CA TYR A 396 21.03 13.18 -10.09
C TYR A 396 20.25 13.37 -11.40
N TYR A 397 20.47 12.52 -12.40
CA TYR A 397 19.75 12.62 -13.67
C TYR A 397 18.32 12.07 -13.62
N GLN A 398 18.05 11.08 -12.76
CA GLN A 398 16.69 10.60 -12.50
C GLN A 398 15.81 11.71 -11.87
N THR A 399 16.38 12.50 -10.96
CA THR A 399 15.67 13.57 -10.22
C THR A 399 15.85 14.96 -10.83
N TYR A 400 16.38 15.06 -12.06
CA TYR A 400 16.77 16.34 -12.66
C TYR A 400 15.60 17.34 -12.80
N ASP A 401 14.40 16.85 -13.15
CA ASP A 401 13.20 17.69 -13.33
C ASP A 401 12.36 17.83 -12.04
N TRP A 402 12.82 17.24 -10.94
CA TRP A 402 12.05 17.11 -9.70
C TRP A 402 11.62 18.45 -9.11
N LEU A 403 12.51 19.45 -9.07
CA LEU A 403 12.18 20.79 -8.57
C LEU A 403 11.11 21.47 -9.43
N PHE A 404 11.20 21.34 -10.76
CA PHE A 404 10.21 21.91 -11.68
C PHE A 404 8.84 21.27 -11.46
N LEU A 405 8.77 19.94 -11.46
CA LEU A 405 7.53 19.21 -11.24
C LEU A 405 6.92 19.48 -9.87
N ARG A 406 7.71 19.40 -8.80
CA ARG A 406 7.24 19.69 -7.43
C ARG A 406 6.67 21.09 -7.32
N SER A 407 7.30 22.08 -7.96
CA SER A 407 6.82 23.47 -7.95
C SER A 407 5.48 23.61 -8.69
N ILE A 408 5.35 23.03 -9.89
CA ILE A 408 4.13 23.09 -10.70
C ILE A 408 2.96 22.36 -10.01
N ILE A 409 3.20 21.16 -9.47
CA ILE A 409 2.18 20.38 -8.77
C ILE A 409 1.72 21.10 -7.50
N SER A 410 2.66 21.64 -6.71
CA SER A 410 2.34 22.40 -5.49
C SER A 410 1.52 23.65 -5.83
N PHE A 411 1.90 24.38 -6.88
CA PHE A 411 1.15 25.53 -7.36
C PHE A 411 -0.25 25.13 -7.86
N GLY A 412 -0.39 23.91 -8.41
CA GLY A 412 -1.67 23.29 -8.76
C GLY A 412 -2.57 23.04 -7.56
N TYR A 413 -2.08 22.35 -6.54
CA TYR A 413 -2.82 22.10 -5.29
C TYR A 413 -3.24 23.40 -4.61
N VAL A 414 -2.32 24.36 -4.45
CA VAL A 414 -2.65 25.66 -3.85
C VAL A 414 -3.70 26.40 -4.68
N GLY A 415 -3.56 26.40 -6.01
CA GLY A 415 -4.55 27.01 -6.92
C GLY A 415 -5.93 26.39 -6.79
N TRP A 416 -6.00 25.06 -6.71
CA TRP A 416 -7.24 24.31 -6.50
C TRP A 416 -7.89 24.64 -5.14
N ILE A 417 -7.12 24.62 -4.05
CA ILE A 417 -7.60 24.97 -2.69
C ILE A 417 -8.14 26.40 -2.65
N VAL A 418 -7.46 27.35 -3.29
CA VAL A 418 -7.91 28.75 -3.37
C VAL A 418 -9.21 28.85 -4.17
N TYR A 419 -9.29 28.21 -5.33
CA TYR A 419 -10.48 28.20 -6.17
C TYR A 419 -11.69 27.60 -5.44
N SER A 420 -11.52 26.43 -4.83
CA SER A 420 -12.58 25.72 -4.10
C SER A 420 -13.06 26.54 -2.88
N THR A 421 -12.13 27.16 -2.15
CA THR A 421 -12.46 28.04 -1.02
C THR A 421 -13.26 29.27 -1.49
N ILE A 422 -12.86 29.92 -2.58
CA ILE A 422 -13.60 31.07 -3.15
C ILE A 422 -15.02 30.62 -3.56
N PHE A 423 -15.15 29.44 -4.17
CA PHE A 423 -16.43 28.87 -4.56
C PHE A 423 -17.35 28.63 -3.34
N VAL A 424 -16.83 28.01 -2.27
CA VAL A 424 -17.58 27.77 -1.03
C VAL A 424 -18.03 29.09 -0.39
N LEU A 425 -17.13 30.07 -0.31
CA LEU A 425 -17.46 31.39 0.24
C LEU A 425 -18.56 32.07 -0.59
N ARG A 426 -18.46 32.03 -1.91
CA ARG A 426 -19.44 32.64 -2.82
C ARG A 426 -20.82 32.00 -2.72
N MET A 427 -20.88 30.67 -2.75
CA MET A 427 -22.13 29.91 -2.90
C MET A 427 -22.82 29.58 -1.58
N TYR A 428 -22.09 29.53 -0.47
CA TYR A 428 -22.64 29.04 0.81
C TYR A 428 -22.39 29.96 2.01
N VAL A 429 -21.52 30.97 1.91
CA VAL A 429 -21.28 31.93 3.01
C VAL A 429 -21.88 33.30 2.70
N LEU A 430 -21.68 33.83 1.48
CA LEU A 430 -22.17 35.15 1.11
C LEU A 430 -23.67 35.16 0.77
N GLU A 431 -24.36 36.21 1.22
CA GLU A 431 -25.75 36.53 0.87
C GLU A 431 -25.89 36.98 -0.58
N ASP A 432 -27.06 36.77 -1.19
CA ASP A 432 -27.32 36.96 -2.63
C ASP A 432 -26.98 38.37 -3.16
N SER A 433 -27.12 39.41 -2.33
CA SER A 433 -26.79 40.80 -2.68
C SER A 433 -25.29 41.03 -2.91
N LYS A 434 -24.42 40.19 -2.32
CA LYS A 434 -22.96 40.25 -2.48
C LYS A 434 -22.45 39.32 -3.59
N ARG A 435 -23.26 38.35 -4.04
CA ARG A 435 -22.89 37.39 -5.11
C ARG A 435 -22.87 38.00 -6.52
N SER A 436 -23.68 39.04 -6.76
CA SER A 436 -23.88 39.64 -8.08
C SER A 436 -22.85 40.69 -8.49
N ARG A 437 -22.00 41.19 -7.58
CA ARG A 437 -20.98 42.22 -7.86
C ARG A 437 -19.71 41.73 -8.56
N GLY A 438 -19.60 40.43 -8.86
CA GLY A 438 -18.31 39.77 -9.11
C GLY A 438 -17.87 39.54 -10.57
N ILE A 439 -18.57 40.02 -11.59
CA ILE A 439 -18.15 39.80 -12.99
C ILE A 439 -17.91 41.14 -13.68
N SER A 440 -16.64 41.55 -13.70
CA SER A 440 -16.16 42.78 -14.35
C SER A 440 -15.28 42.45 -15.59
N ILE A 441 -15.08 43.46 -16.44
CA ILE A 441 -14.32 43.51 -17.71
C ILE A 441 -12.89 42.88 -17.63
N SER A 442 -12.37 42.66 -16.42
CA SER A 442 -11.10 41.97 -16.10
C SER A 442 -10.99 40.51 -16.54
N SER A 443 -12.09 39.81 -16.85
CA SER A 443 -12.06 38.36 -17.13
C SER A 443 -11.39 37.99 -18.47
N LYS A 444 -11.48 38.86 -19.48
CA LYS A 444 -10.87 38.63 -20.81
C LYS A 444 -9.35 38.76 -20.76
N THR A 445 -8.81 39.76 -20.06
CA THR A 445 -7.36 39.96 -19.90
C THR A 445 -6.71 38.81 -19.15
N VAL A 446 -7.32 38.34 -18.05
CA VAL A 446 -6.83 37.18 -17.30
C VAL A 446 -6.83 35.94 -18.20
N THR A 447 -7.90 35.71 -18.95
CA THR A 447 -7.99 34.56 -19.88
C THR A 447 -6.91 34.63 -20.96
N PHE A 448 -6.68 35.80 -21.57
CA PHE A 448 -5.63 35.99 -22.58
C PHE A 448 -4.24 35.71 -22.00
N LEU A 449 -3.92 36.27 -20.82
CA LEU A 449 -2.63 36.04 -20.17
C LEU A 449 -2.43 34.55 -19.82
N SER A 450 -3.47 33.87 -19.33
CA SER A 450 -3.42 32.43 -19.05
C SER A 450 -3.11 31.59 -20.30
N TRP A 451 -3.70 31.94 -21.45
CA TRP A 451 -3.36 31.29 -22.73
C TRP A 451 -1.92 31.56 -23.14
N VAL A 452 -1.43 32.81 -23.01
CA VAL A 452 -0.02 33.14 -23.31
C VAL A 452 0.94 32.32 -22.44
N VAL A 453 0.67 32.21 -21.15
CA VAL A 453 1.49 31.40 -20.22
C VAL A 453 1.42 29.92 -20.58
N LEU A 454 0.23 29.37 -20.88
CA LEU A 454 0.06 27.98 -21.28
C LEU A 454 0.79 27.66 -22.59
N THR A 455 0.72 28.55 -23.58
CA THR A 455 1.46 28.41 -24.84
C THR A 455 2.96 28.48 -24.59
N GLY A 456 3.43 29.42 -23.78
CA GLY A 456 4.85 29.56 -23.43
C GLY A 456 5.42 28.29 -22.78
N PHE A 457 4.73 27.73 -21.78
CA PHE A 457 5.15 26.46 -21.19
C PHE A 457 4.98 25.27 -22.15
N SER A 458 3.93 25.23 -22.96
CA SER A 458 3.77 24.17 -23.98
C SER A 458 4.92 24.17 -24.98
N VAL A 459 5.37 25.33 -25.43
CA VAL A 459 6.55 25.46 -26.30
C VAL A 459 7.82 25.01 -25.56
N LEU A 460 8.02 25.41 -24.30
CA LEU A 460 9.15 24.97 -23.49
C LEU A 460 9.19 23.45 -23.35
N LEU A 461 8.06 22.82 -23.02
CA LEU A 461 7.93 21.36 -22.88
C LEU A 461 8.13 20.63 -24.21
N PHE A 462 7.67 21.22 -25.32
CA PHE A 462 7.89 20.69 -26.66
C PHE A 462 9.37 20.69 -27.03
N LEU A 463 10.07 21.81 -26.80
CA LEU A 463 11.51 21.92 -27.01
C LEU A 463 12.30 20.93 -26.14
N LYS A 464 11.81 20.66 -24.92
CA LYS A 464 12.38 19.66 -24.01
C LYS A 464 12.01 18.21 -24.34
N GLN A 465 11.18 17.97 -25.36
CA GLN A 465 10.61 16.64 -25.67
C GLN A 465 9.97 15.97 -24.44
N SER A 466 9.31 16.77 -23.59
CA SER A 466 8.74 16.28 -22.33
C SER A 466 7.55 15.35 -22.55
N PRO A 467 7.32 14.38 -21.64
CA PRO A 467 6.15 13.50 -21.71
C PRO A 467 4.82 14.25 -21.70
N LEU A 468 3.77 13.68 -22.31
CA LEU A 468 2.44 14.30 -22.38
C LEU A 468 1.87 14.68 -21.00
N ALA A 469 2.18 13.91 -19.96
CA ALA A 469 1.74 14.18 -18.59
C ALA A 469 2.19 15.56 -18.08
N TYR A 470 3.36 16.06 -18.49
CA TYR A 470 3.87 17.36 -18.04
C TYR A 470 2.99 18.52 -18.53
N TYR A 471 2.40 18.39 -19.72
CA TYR A 471 1.47 19.40 -20.25
C TYR A 471 0.20 19.46 -19.41
N ILE A 472 -0.31 18.30 -18.97
CA ILE A 472 -1.46 18.23 -18.07
C ILE A 472 -1.12 18.86 -16.72
N TYR A 473 0.05 18.53 -16.16
CA TYR A 473 0.52 19.10 -14.89
C TYR A 473 0.68 20.62 -14.93
N VAL A 474 1.06 21.21 -16.08
CA VAL A 474 1.15 22.65 -16.24
C VAL A 474 -0.22 23.30 -16.53
N ALA A 475 -1.07 22.67 -17.34
CA ALA A 475 -2.38 23.22 -17.67
C ALA A 475 -3.28 23.34 -16.43
N PHE A 476 -3.19 22.38 -15.51
CA PHE A 476 -3.99 22.33 -14.28
C PHE A 476 -3.86 23.59 -13.40
N PRO A 477 -2.66 24.00 -12.91
CA PRO A 477 -2.51 25.23 -12.13
C PRO A 477 -2.93 26.47 -12.91
N ILE A 478 -2.59 26.57 -14.21
CA ILE A 478 -2.93 27.75 -15.02
C ILE A 478 -4.45 27.95 -15.04
N TYR A 479 -5.22 26.87 -15.20
CA TYR A 479 -6.68 26.93 -15.18
C TYR A 479 -7.22 27.45 -13.84
N PHE A 480 -6.86 26.82 -12.71
CA PHE A 480 -7.43 27.19 -11.41
C PHE A 480 -7.00 28.57 -10.94
N TRP A 481 -5.76 28.98 -11.21
CA TRP A 481 -5.33 30.34 -10.92
C TRP A 481 -6.03 31.37 -11.80
N SER A 482 -6.24 31.07 -13.09
CA SER A 482 -7.05 31.90 -13.99
C SER A 482 -8.47 32.12 -13.43
N GLU A 483 -9.15 31.05 -13.03
CA GLU A 483 -10.50 31.14 -12.45
C GLU A 483 -10.53 31.84 -11.10
N SER A 484 -9.48 31.70 -10.29
CA SER A 484 -9.33 32.43 -9.02
C SER A 484 -9.11 33.92 -9.25
N PHE A 485 -8.24 34.30 -10.20
CA PHE A 485 -7.97 35.70 -10.53
C PHE A 485 -9.16 36.42 -11.17
N LYS A 486 -9.99 35.71 -11.93
CA LYS A 486 -11.27 36.25 -12.43
C LYS A 486 -12.20 36.70 -11.30
N GLN A 487 -12.05 36.12 -10.11
CA GLN A 487 -12.86 36.42 -8.92
C GLN A 487 -12.16 37.38 -7.93
N ARG A 488 -11.08 38.05 -8.32
CA ARG A 488 -10.31 38.96 -7.45
C ARG A 488 -11.15 40.07 -6.80
N ASP A 489 -12.17 40.57 -7.49
CA ASP A 489 -13.03 41.64 -6.97
C ASP A 489 -13.90 41.14 -5.81
N LEU A 490 -14.34 39.87 -5.87
CA LEU A 490 -15.02 39.20 -4.77
C LEU A 490 -14.07 39.05 -3.56
N VAL A 491 -12.86 38.55 -3.79
CA VAL A 491 -11.85 38.34 -2.73
C VAL A 491 -11.49 39.66 -2.05
N THR A 492 -11.20 40.71 -2.82
CA THR A 492 -10.91 42.04 -2.28
C THR A 492 -12.09 42.63 -1.51
N SER A 493 -13.33 42.39 -1.94
CA SER A 493 -14.52 42.80 -1.20
C SER A 493 -14.66 42.09 0.15
N ILE A 494 -14.36 40.79 0.22
CA ILE A 494 -14.39 39.99 1.46
C ILE A 494 -13.32 40.48 2.44
N ILE A 495 -12.09 40.74 1.94
CA ILE A 495 -10.96 41.22 2.75
C ILE A 495 -11.21 42.62 3.31
N ARG A 496 -11.79 43.51 2.48
CA ARG A 496 -12.08 44.91 2.83
C ARG A 496 -13.37 45.09 3.64
N THR A 497 -14.24 44.08 3.71
CA THR A 497 -15.41 44.13 4.60
C THR A 497 -14.93 44.36 6.04
N PRO A 498 -15.47 45.32 6.81
CA PRO A 498 -15.04 45.53 8.19
C PRO A 498 -15.47 44.32 9.04
N TRP A 499 -14.55 43.39 9.27
CA TRP A 499 -14.69 42.32 10.27
C TRP A 499 -14.42 42.90 11.68
N SER A 500 -14.92 44.11 11.97
CA SER A 500 -14.33 45.08 12.89
C SER A 500 -14.45 44.77 14.38
N GLN A 501 -14.83 43.54 14.77
CA GLN A 501 -14.66 43.03 16.14
C GLN A 501 -14.20 41.56 16.20
N ASN A 502 -13.87 40.90 15.08
CA ASN A 502 -13.71 39.43 15.04
C ASN A 502 -12.52 38.89 14.22
N ARG A 503 -11.61 39.73 13.69
CA ARG A 503 -10.46 39.26 12.88
C ARG A 503 -9.51 38.33 13.63
N THR A 504 -9.17 38.66 14.88
CA THR A 504 -8.33 37.81 15.75
C THR A 504 -9.00 36.45 16.00
N ASN A 505 -10.32 36.43 16.19
CA ASN A 505 -11.08 35.21 16.36
C ASN A 505 -11.08 34.35 15.09
N VAL A 506 -11.27 34.92 13.89
CA VAL A 506 -11.24 34.16 12.62
C VAL A 506 -9.87 33.56 12.36
N LEU A 507 -8.80 34.34 12.53
CA LEU A 507 -7.43 33.84 12.39
C LEU A 507 -7.16 32.71 13.40
N GLY A 508 -7.62 32.86 14.65
CA GLY A 508 -7.54 31.82 15.66
C GLY A 508 -8.27 30.53 15.25
N HIS A 509 -9.48 30.61 14.68
CA HIS A 509 -10.20 29.43 14.18
C HIS A 509 -9.48 28.75 13.03
N ILE A 510 -8.90 29.51 12.09
CA ILE A 510 -8.11 28.96 10.98
C ILE A 510 -6.88 28.25 11.52
N ILE A 511 -6.13 28.87 12.43
CA ILE A 511 -4.93 28.26 13.04
C ILE A 511 -5.31 26.95 13.76
N VAL A 512 -6.35 26.97 14.60
CA VAL A 512 -6.82 25.77 15.30
C VAL A 512 -7.22 24.68 14.32
N TYR A 513 -7.91 25.04 13.23
CA TYR A 513 -8.33 24.09 12.22
C TYR A 513 -7.14 23.50 11.45
N THR A 514 -6.14 24.30 11.09
CA THR A 514 -4.88 23.81 10.49
C THR A 514 -4.15 22.88 11.45
N VAL A 515 -4.08 23.20 12.75
CA VAL A 515 -3.48 22.31 13.76
C VAL A 515 -4.24 20.97 13.83
N ILE A 516 -5.57 20.98 13.74
CA ILE A 516 -6.36 19.74 13.67
C ILE A 516 -5.98 18.92 12.44
N LEU A 517 -5.85 19.54 11.26
CA LEU A 517 -5.43 18.85 10.04
C LEU A 517 -4.02 18.26 10.17
N GLU A 518 -3.07 19.00 10.74
CA GLU A 518 -1.70 18.50 10.99
C GLU A 518 -1.69 17.34 11.99
N ILE A 519 -2.52 17.38 13.04
CA ILE A 519 -2.72 16.24 13.94
C ILE A 519 -3.24 15.04 13.16
N LEU A 520 -4.24 15.23 12.28
CA LEU A 520 -4.77 14.14 11.45
C LEU A 520 -3.73 13.59 10.48
N VAL A 521 -2.85 14.42 9.89
CA VAL A 521 -1.71 13.95 9.09
C VAL A 521 -0.80 13.07 9.95
N TYR A 522 -0.49 13.50 11.18
CA TYR A 522 0.36 12.74 12.09
C TYR A 522 -0.24 11.36 12.47
N THR A 523 -1.57 11.19 12.42
CA THR A 523 -2.22 9.89 12.71
C THR A 523 -1.85 8.79 11.71
N TYR A 524 -1.40 9.12 10.50
CA TYR A 524 -0.89 8.14 9.53
C TYR A 524 0.46 7.55 9.95
N PHE A 525 1.23 8.30 10.73
CA PHE A 525 2.47 7.82 11.33
C PHE A 525 2.21 7.10 12.66
N ARG A 526 1.28 7.64 13.48
CA ARG A 526 0.95 7.13 14.81
C ARG A 526 -0.55 7.16 15.05
N ARG A 527 -1.24 6.07 14.70
CA ARG A 527 -2.71 5.96 14.83
C ARG A 527 -3.21 6.06 16.26
N GLU A 528 -2.36 5.80 17.26
CA GLU A 528 -2.69 5.93 18.69
C GLU A 528 -3.11 7.36 19.06
N VAL A 529 -2.68 8.35 18.27
CA VAL A 529 -3.10 9.75 18.41
C VAL A 529 -4.60 9.93 18.19
N LEU A 530 -5.26 9.08 17.38
CA LEU A 530 -6.72 9.09 17.24
C LEU A 530 -7.43 8.76 18.55
N SER A 531 -6.86 7.89 19.39
CA SER A 531 -7.40 7.60 20.72
C SER A 531 -7.36 8.84 21.60
N ILE A 532 -6.23 9.57 21.57
CA ILE A 532 -6.07 10.83 22.30
C ILE A 532 -7.09 11.86 21.80
N CYS A 533 -7.25 11.98 20.47
CA CYS A 533 -8.25 12.86 19.87
C CYS A 533 -9.67 12.49 20.32
N LEU A 534 -10.06 11.22 20.28
CA LEU A 534 -11.38 10.73 20.70
C LEU A 534 -11.67 11.02 22.18
N ILE A 535 -10.68 10.79 23.05
CA ILE A 535 -10.80 11.12 24.48
C ILE A 535 -10.91 12.65 24.67
N ALA A 536 -10.09 13.42 23.97
CA ALA A 536 -10.10 14.87 24.03
C ALA A 536 -11.45 15.45 23.59
N VAL A 537 -12.01 15.00 22.46
CA VAL A 537 -13.34 15.46 22.01
C VAL A 537 -14.47 14.91 22.89
N GLY A 538 -14.29 13.73 23.49
CA GLY A 538 -15.21 13.16 24.48
C GLY A 538 -15.31 14.03 25.74
N ILE A 539 -14.19 14.58 26.22
CA ILE A 539 -14.11 15.31 27.49
C ILE A 539 -14.21 16.83 27.29
N VAL A 540 -13.35 17.40 26.45
CA VAL A 540 -13.15 18.85 26.30
C VAL A 540 -14.34 19.51 25.60
N TRP A 541 -14.85 18.93 24.51
CA TRP A 541 -15.95 19.56 23.78
C TRP A 541 -17.22 19.71 24.63
N PRO A 542 -17.68 18.69 25.39
CA PRO A 542 -18.75 18.90 26.36
C PRO A 542 -18.48 19.97 27.41
N ILE A 543 -17.24 20.15 27.88
CA ILE A 543 -16.90 21.21 28.84
C ILE A 543 -17.18 22.58 28.23
N MET A 544 -16.84 22.78 26.96
CA MET A 544 -17.03 24.02 26.21
C MET A 544 -18.50 24.32 25.87
N MET A 545 -19.42 23.35 26.01
CA MET A 545 -20.85 23.58 25.74
C MET A 545 -21.52 24.48 26.81
N PRO A 546 -22.59 25.22 26.45
CA PRO A 546 -23.33 26.06 27.39
C PRO A 546 -23.81 25.29 28.64
N ALA A 547 -23.71 25.89 29.82
CA ALA A 547 -24.10 25.25 31.08
C ALA A 547 -25.59 24.83 31.11
N GLY A 548 -26.48 25.66 30.55
CA GLY A 548 -27.91 25.34 30.41
C GLY A 548 -28.17 24.14 29.50
N PHE A 549 -27.38 23.98 28.43
CA PHE A 549 -27.47 22.82 27.54
C PHE A 549 -27.07 21.53 28.27
N LYS A 550 -25.93 21.55 28.97
CA LYS A 550 -25.43 20.41 29.75
C LYS A 550 -26.44 19.93 30.79
N LYS A 551 -27.11 20.84 31.49
CA LYS A 551 -28.14 20.49 32.50
C LYS A 551 -29.36 19.82 31.88
N ARG A 552 -29.81 20.29 30.71
CA ARG A 552 -31.00 19.75 30.01
C ARG A 552 -30.73 18.41 29.31
N HIS A 553 -29.51 18.20 28.78
CA HIS A 553 -29.16 17.05 27.94
C HIS A 553 -28.06 16.16 28.55
N GLY A 554 -27.94 16.12 29.88
CA GLY A 554 -26.86 15.40 30.58
C GLY A 554 -26.72 13.92 30.21
N LYS A 555 -27.83 13.20 29.99
CA LYS A 555 -27.81 11.79 29.53
C LYS A 555 -27.13 11.62 28.17
N LEU A 556 -27.41 12.52 27.23
CA LEU A 556 -26.82 12.48 25.88
C LEU A 556 -25.33 12.83 25.91
N VAL A 557 -24.95 13.82 26.74
CA VAL A 557 -23.54 14.16 26.97
C VAL A 557 -22.76 13.00 27.61
N LEU A 558 -23.37 12.29 28.56
CA LEU A 558 -22.78 11.09 29.16
C LEU A 558 -22.63 9.96 28.14
N ALA A 559 -23.67 9.72 27.33
CA ALA A 559 -23.62 8.71 26.26
C ALA A 559 -22.49 8.99 25.25
N TRP A 560 -22.33 10.25 24.82
CA TRP A 560 -21.23 10.68 23.96
C TRP A 560 -19.85 10.43 24.57
N ARG A 561 -19.68 10.75 25.86
CA ARG A 561 -18.42 10.52 26.59
C ARG A 561 -18.06 9.04 26.61
N ILE A 562 -19.02 8.19 27.01
CA ILE A 562 -18.82 6.74 27.07
C ILE A 562 -18.51 6.19 25.68
N ALA A 563 -19.29 6.56 24.67
CA ALA A 563 -19.09 6.10 23.30
C ALA A 563 -17.71 6.49 22.76
N SER A 564 -17.30 7.75 22.94
CA SER A 564 -15.98 8.24 22.51
C SER A 564 -14.82 7.49 23.19
N ILE A 565 -14.93 7.23 24.49
CA ILE A 565 -13.91 6.48 25.24
C ILE A 565 -13.87 5.02 24.77
N CYS A 566 -15.02 4.35 24.61
CA CYS A 566 -15.07 2.98 24.11
C CYS A 566 -14.51 2.87 22.69
N THR A 567 -14.84 3.81 21.78
CA THR A 567 -14.28 3.84 20.43
C THR A 567 -12.76 4.11 20.43
N SER A 568 -12.24 4.86 21.41
CA SER A 568 -10.80 5.18 21.48
C SER A 568 -9.89 3.96 21.71
N VAL A 569 -10.42 2.85 22.21
CA VAL A 569 -9.64 1.64 22.48
C VAL A 569 -9.13 1.01 21.18
N PHE A 570 -9.92 1.04 20.11
CA PHE A 570 -9.66 0.26 18.89
C PHE A 570 -8.42 0.74 18.12
N THR A 571 -8.07 2.03 18.20
CA THR A 571 -6.84 2.55 17.58
C THR A 571 -5.57 2.26 18.39
N LEU A 572 -5.70 1.68 19.60
CA LEU A 572 -4.59 1.17 20.42
C LEU A 572 -4.38 -0.34 20.25
N LEU A 573 -5.41 -1.08 19.83
CA LEU A 573 -5.32 -2.53 19.63
C LEU A 573 -4.37 -2.85 18.49
N PRO A 574 -3.58 -3.95 18.57
CA PRO A 574 -2.62 -4.29 17.53
C PRO A 574 -3.27 -4.40 16.15
N VAL A 575 -2.50 -4.05 15.11
CA VAL A 575 -2.92 -4.24 13.71
C VAL A 575 -2.92 -5.74 13.39
N GLU A 576 -1.89 -6.42 13.85
CA GLU A 576 -1.68 -7.86 13.68
C GLU A 576 -2.49 -8.58 14.75
N VAL A 577 -3.68 -9.04 14.36
CA VAL A 577 -4.55 -9.82 15.22
C VAL A 577 -4.71 -11.19 14.61
N GLU A 578 -4.48 -12.21 15.43
CA GLU A 578 -4.91 -13.56 15.09
C GLU A 578 -6.43 -13.63 15.05
N GLN A 579 -6.95 -14.58 14.30
CA GLN A 579 -8.37 -14.83 14.21
C GLN A 579 -8.94 -15.15 15.61
N ASP A 580 -9.86 -14.33 16.08
CA ASP A 580 -10.64 -14.58 17.30
C ASP A 580 -12.12 -14.35 17.04
N ILE A 581 -12.78 -15.42 16.61
CA ILE A 581 -14.22 -15.41 16.32
C ILE A 581 -15.08 -15.07 17.54
N ARG A 582 -14.56 -15.22 18.78
CA ARG A 582 -15.33 -14.86 19.98
C ARG A 582 -15.58 -13.37 20.06
N LEU A 583 -14.61 -12.55 19.66
CA LEU A 583 -14.77 -11.10 19.58
C LEU A 583 -15.73 -10.69 18.45
N VAL A 584 -15.64 -11.38 17.30
CA VAL A 584 -16.59 -11.18 16.19
C VAL A 584 -18.02 -11.46 16.64
N LEU A 585 -18.24 -12.61 17.30
CA LEU A 585 -19.55 -13.03 17.82
C LEU A 585 -20.06 -12.10 18.93
N LEU A 586 -19.18 -11.63 19.83
CA LEU A 586 -19.55 -10.66 20.87
C LEU A 586 -20.02 -9.33 20.24
N GLY A 587 -19.26 -8.82 19.27
CA GLY A 587 -19.65 -7.61 18.52
C GLY A 587 -20.97 -7.82 17.79
N GLY A 588 -21.11 -8.95 17.10
CA GLY A 588 -22.35 -9.33 16.41
C GLY A 588 -23.54 -9.42 17.36
N ALA A 589 -23.37 -10.01 18.54
CA ALA A 589 -24.42 -10.09 19.56
C ALA A 589 -24.84 -8.70 20.06
N LEU A 590 -23.89 -7.79 20.30
CA LEU A 590 -24.21 -6.40 20.66
C LEU A 590 -24.96 -5.67 19.55
N VAL A 591 -24.56 -5.87 18.29
CA VAL A 591 -25.29 -5.34 17.13
C VAL A 591 -26.71 -5.88 17.09
N PHE A 592 -26.88 -7.20 17.23
CA PHE A 592 -28.19 -7.86 17.25
C PHE A 592 -29.09 -7.32 18.37
N LEU A 593 -28.58 -7.25 19.61
CA LEU A 593 -29.32 -6.73 20.77
C LEU A 593 -29.70 -5.26 20.60
N SER A 594 -28.80 -4.44 20.03
CA SER A 594 -29.11 -3.04 19.74
C SER A 594 -30.15 -2.88 18.63
N GLY A 595 -30.18 -3.77 17.65
CA GLY A 595 -31.23 -3.84 16.64
C GLY A 595 -32.59 -4.17 17.24
N VAL A 596 -32.66 -5.16 18.14
CA VAL A 596 -33.87 -5.50 18.89
C VAL A 596 -34.34 -4.34 19.77
N ALA A 597 -33.41 -3.67 20.46
CA ALA A 597 -33.73 -2.49 21.26
C ALA A 597 -34.26 -1.33 20.39
N ALA A 598 -33.68 -1.12 19.22
CA ALA A 598 -34.10 -0.08 18.28
C ALA A 598 -35.57 -0.24 17.82
N LEU A 599 -36.06 -1.48 17.69
CA LEU A 599 -37.48 -1.74 17.36
C LEU A 599 -38.45 -1.08 18.35
N ASN A 600 -38.06 -1.01 19.62
CA ASN A 600 -38.89 -0.48 20.71
C ASN A 600 -38.58 0.98 21.06
N LEU A 601 -37.30 1.38 20.96
CA LEU A 601 -36.81 2.67 21.45
C LEU A 601 -36.81 3.77 20.38
N ILE A 602 -36.80 3.40 19.10
CA ILE A 602 -36.68 4.35 17.98
C ILE A 602 -38.02 4.47 17.25
N PRO A 603 -38.45 5.69 16.85
CA PRO A 603 -39.68 5.87 16.10
C PRO A 603 -39.66 5.08 14.78
N GLN A 604 -40.63 4.20 14.57
CA GLN A 604 -40.75 3.33 13.40
C GLN A 604 -41.59 3.95 12.27
N TYR A 605 -41.87 5.25 12.34
CA TYR A 605 -42.76 5.93 11.41
C TYR A 605 -42.18 6.02 9.99
N THR A 606 -42.98 5.58 9.01
CA THR A 606 -42.75 5.79 7.58
C THR A 606 -44.04 6.30 6.95
N ALA A 607 -43.95 7.41 6.20
CA ALA A 607 -45.08 7.96 5.48
C ALA A 607 -45.57 6.98 4.40
N HIS A 608 -46.88 6.76 4.31
CA HIS A 608 -47.53 5.94 3.28
C HIS A 608 -47.11 4.45 3.23
N VAL A 609 -46.44 3.92 4.26
CA VAL A 609 -46.03 2.51 4.35
C VAL A 609 -46.63 1.83 5.59
N ASN A 610 -47.06 0.58 5.44
CA ASN A 610 -47.65 -0.20 6.52
C ASN A 610 -46.60 -0.57 7.59
N HIS A 611 -46.95 -0.38 8.86
CA HIS A 611 -46.13 -0.76 10.01
C HIS A 611 -45.72 -2.25 10.01
N THR A 612 -46.60 -3.15 9.54
CA THR A 612 -46.28 -4.58 9.44
C THR A 612 -45.11 -4.84 8.49
N LEU A 613 -45.04 -4.13 7.36
CA LEU A 613 -43.93 -4.28 6.40
C LEU A 613 -42.61 -3.81 7.02
N VAL A 614 -42.64 -2.69 7.75
CA VAL A 614 -41.48 -2.13 8.47
C VAL A 614 -40.94 -3.13 9.51
N LEU A 615 -41.83 -3.75 10.27
CA LEU A 615 -41.45 -4.75 11.27
C LEU A 615 -40.88 -6.01 10.61
N THR A 616 -41.55 -6.55 9.58
CA THR A 616 -41.08 -7.73 8.84
C THR A 616 -39.68 -7.53 8.25
N GLN A 617 -39.43 -6.36 7.66
CA GLN A 617 -38.10 -6.02 7.15
C GLN A 617 -37.03 -6.03 8.25
N SER A 618 -37.33 -5.41 9.39
CA SER A 618 -36.36 -5.33 10.49
C SER A 618 -36.08 -6.71 11.10
N LEU A 619 -37.10 -7.56 11.22
CA LEU A 619 -36.94 -8.96 11.63
C LEU A 619 -36.13 -9.78 10.61
N PHE A 620 -36.32 -9.52 9.32
CA PHE A 620 -35.54 -10.15 8.26
C PHE A 620 -34.05 -9.78 8.33
N GLN A 621 -33.72 -8.50 8.55
CA GLN A 621 -32.32 -8.06 8.75
C GLN A 621 -31.68 -8.74 9.97
N LEU A 622 -32.40 -8.84 11.09
CA LEU A 622 -31.93 -9.56 12.28
C LEU A 622 -31.75 -11.05 12.03
N THR A 623 -32.62 -11.66 11.23
CA THR A 623 -32.52 -13.09 10.86
C THR A 623 -31.28 -13.35 10.01
N ILE A 624 -31.02 -12.52 8.99
CA ILE A 624 -29.82 -12.63 8.16
C ILE A 624 -28.55 -12.46 9.02
N LEU A 625 -28.55 -11.53 9.97
CA LEU A 625 -27.44 -11.37 10.91
C LEU A 625 -27.23 -12.65 11.73
N GLY A 626 -28.29 -13.29 12.23
CA GLY A 626 -28.20 -14.59 12.91
C GLY A 626 -27.63 -15.71 12.03
N ILE A 627 -28.06 -15.79 10.76
CA ILE A 627 -27.53 -16.76 9.79
C ILE A 627 -26.03 -16.52 9.56
N SER A 628 -25.60 -15.25 9.48
CA SER A 628 -24.19 -14.92 9.29
C SER A 628 -23.29 -15.45 10.42
N PHE A 629 -23.79 -15.51 11.67
CA PHE A 629 -23.05 -16.12 12.78
C PHE A 629 -22.88 -17.62 12.60
N ALA A 630 -23.93 -18.31 12.15
CA ALA A 630 -23.87 -19.75 11.91
C ALA A 630 -22.86 -20.07 10.79
N ILE A 631 -22.86 -19.30 9.71
CA ILE A 631 -21.91 -19.45 8.60
C ILE A 631 -20.49 -19.13 9.04
N LEU A 632 -20.28 -18.04 9.80
CA LEU A 632 -18.97 -17.68 10.35
C LEU A 632 -18.38 -18.85 11.16
N VAL A 633 -19.15 -19.41 12.10
CA VAL A 633 -18.69 -20.50 12.96
C VAL A 633 -18.46 -21.79 12.17
N SER A 634 -19.40 -22.13 11.28
CA SER A 634 -19.31 -23.35 10.46
C SER A 634 -18.09 -23.32 9.52
N THR A 635 -17.89 -22.23 8.79
CA THR A 635 -16.74 -22.07 7.89
C THR A 635 -15.43 -22.07 8.66
N THR A 636 -15.36 -21.35 9.78
CA THR A 636 -14.16 -21.33 10.63
C THR A 636 -13.78 -22.74 11.08
N ARG A 637 -14.73 -23.51 11.61
CA ARG A 637 -14.47 -24.88 12.06
C ARG A 637 -14.02 -25.79 10.92
N SER A 638 -14.57 -25.63 9.72
CA SER A 638 -14.15 -26.40 8.54
C SER A 638 -12.71 -26.10 8.14
N LEU A 639 -12.33 -24.81 8.14
CA LEU A 639 -10.97 -24.37 7.83
C LEU A 639 -9.98 -24.81 8.92
N ASP A 640 -10.33 -24.63 10.19
CA ASP A 640 -9.52 -25.10 11.33
C ASP A 640 -9.32 -26.62 11.31
N ALA A 641 -10.34 -27.37 10.84
CA ALA A 641 -10.31 -28.81 10.65
C ALA A 641 -9.69 -29.25 9.31
N LYS A 642 -9.17 -28.31 8.52
CA LYS A 642 -8.52 -28.55 7.21
C LYS A 642 -9.39 -29.25 6.17
N GLN A 643 -10.71 -29.03 6.23
CA GLN A 643 -11.67 -29.59 5.27
C GLN A 643 -11.92 -28.66 4.07
N GLY A 644 -11.19 -27.55 3.98
CA GLY A 644 -11.41 -26.49 2.99
C GLY A 644 -12.69 -25.69 3.25
N LEU A 645 -13.05 -24.83 2.29
CA LEU A 645 -14.27 -24.01 2.34
C LEU A 645 -15.50 -24.82 1.90
N PRO A 646 -16.51 -25.04 2.77
CA PRO A 646 -17.72 -25.75 2.37
C PRO A 646 -18.47 -24.97 1.28
N ILE A 647 -18.78 -25.64 0.17
CA ILE A 647 -19.46 -25.02 -1.00
C ILE A 647 -20.78 -24.36 -0.59
N VAL A 648 -21.57 -25.03 0.25
CA VAL A 648 -22.86 -24.51 0.74
C VAL A 648 -22.67 -23.21 1.52
N ASN A 649 -21.65 -23.12 2.38
CA ASN A 649 -21.36 -21.91 3.14
C ASN A 649 -20.95 -20.76 2.22
N SER A 650 -20.11 -21.02 1.22
CA SER A 650 -19.72 -20.02 0.22
C SER A 650 -20.95 -19.46 -0.53
N ILE A 651 -21.84 -20.34 -1.00
CA ILE A 651 -23.09 -19.93 -1.68
C ILE A 651 -23.94 -19.05 -0.77
N ILE A 652 -24.13 -19.44 0.51
CA ILE A 652 -24.91 -18.65 1.46
C ILE A 652 -24.26 -17.29 1.72
N SER A 653 -22.94 -17.21 1.88
CA SER A 653 -22.22 -15.93 2.03
C SER A 653 -22.48 -14.98 0.86
N TRP A 654 -22.40 -15.49 -0.37
CA TRP A 654 -22.71 -14.71 -1.59
C TRP A 654 -24.18 -14.27 -1.63
N LEU A 655 -25.12 -15.14 -1.24
CA LEU A 655 -26.54 -14.80 -1.18
C LEU A 655 -26.87 -13.76 -0.11
N ILE A 656 -26.18 -13.74 1.03
CA ILE A 656 -26.33 -12.73 2.09
C ILE A 656 -25.95 -11.33 1.60
N MET A 657 -24.98 -11.22 0.69
CA MET A 657 -24.52 -9.93 0.19
C MET A 657 -25.62 -9.15 -0.56
N ILE A 658 -26.51 -9.84 -1.27
CA ILE A 658 -27.59 -9.24 -2.08
C ILE A 658 -28.55 -8.38 -1.21
N PRO A 659 -29.21 -8.91 -0.15
CA PRO A 659 -30.09 -8.11 0.69
C PRO A 659 -29.35 -7.04 1.48
N CYS A 660 -28.07 -7.22 1.82
CA CYS A 660 -27.26 -6.20 2.51
C CYS A 660 -27.18 -4.90 1.70
N VAL A 661 -27.04 -5.01 0.37
CA VAL A 661 -26.98 -3.85 -0.55
C VAL A 661 -28.37 -3.39 -0.99
N ALA A 662 -29.29 -4.32 -1.26
CA ALA A 662 -30.60 -4.00 -1.81
C ALA A 662 -31.55 -3.33 -0.81
N ILE A 663 -31.62 -3.83 0.44
CA ILE A 663 -32.56 -3.32 1.46
C ILE A 663 -32.41 -1.82 1.70
N PRO A 664 -31.22 -1.24 1.97
CA PRO A 664 -31.14 0.17 2.26
C PRO A 664 -31.57 0.99 1.04
N ILE A 665 -31.23 0.60 -0.19
CA ILE A 665 -31.61 1.33 -1.40
C ILE A 665 -33.14 1.30 -1.61
N VAL A 666 -33.74 0.10 -1.59
CA VAL A 666 -35.18 -0.09 -1.83
C VAL A 666 -36.00 0.60 -0.75
N ASP A 667 -35.67 0.37 0.53
CA ASP A 667 -36.38 1.00 1.66
C ASP A 667 -36.33 2.53 1.58
N GLY A 668 -35.23 3.11 1.08
CA GLY A 668 -35.08 4.57 0.93
C GLY A 668 -35.94 5.19 -0.14
N ALA A 669 -36.33 4.39 -1.14
CA ALA A 669 -37.18 4.82 -2.25
C ALA A 669 -38.68 4.69 -1.93
N LEU A 670 -39.07 3.84 -0.98
CA LEU A 670 -40.48 3.52 -0.69
C LEU A 670 -41.29 4.67 -0.06
N GLY A 671 -40.64 5.63 0.59
CA GLY A 671 -41.34 6.79 1.16
C GLY A 671 -40.53 7.54 2.22
N SER A 672 -41.02 8.70 2.64
CA SER A 672 -40.33 9.54 3.63
C SER A 672 -40.39 8.91 5.04
N GLN A 673 -39.23 8.70 5.66
CA GLN A 673 -39.15 7.95 6.93
C GLN A 673 -38.51 8.75 8.05
N HIS A 674 -38.79 8.38 9.30
CA HIS A 674 -38.09 8.99 10.43
C HIS A 674 -36.56 8.77 10.34
N TYR A 675 -35.77 9.84 10.43
CA TYR A 675 -34.31 9.81 10.23
C TYR A 675 -33.57 8.78 11.10
N LEU A 676 -34.01 8.55 12.35
CA LEU A 676 -33.40 7.53 13.21
C LEU A 676 -33.69 6.09 12.75
N ARG A 677 -34.92 5.81 12.28
CA ARG A 677 -35.25 4.50 11.69
C ARG A 677 -34.33 4.25 10.50
N ARG A 678 -34.17 5.27 9.65
CA ARG A 678 -33.36 5.16 8.46
C ARG A 678 -31.91 4.77 8.76
N LEU A 679 -31.30 5.41 9.77
CA LEU A 679 -29.95 5.05 10.21
C LEU A 679 -29.87 3.62 10.75
N VAL A 680 -30.88 3.16 11.49
CA VAL A 680 -30.94 1.77 12.00
C VAL A 680 -31.04 0.76 10.85
N VAL A 681 -31.86 1.04 9.83
CA VAL A 681 -31.97 0.16 8.65
C VAL A 681 -30.62 0.03 7.95
N ILE A 682 -29.92 1.15 7.72
CA ILE A 682 -28.58 1.13 7.09
C ILE A 682 -27.58 0.34 7.96
N TYR A 683 -27.56 0.61 9.26
CA TYR A 683 -26.69 -0.07 10.23
C TYR A 683 -26.90 -1.60 10.24
N LEU A 684 -28.15 -2.05 10.33
CA LEU A 684 -28.49 -3.49 10.35
C LEU A 684 -28.32 -4.15 8.97
N SER A 685 -28.45 -3.41 7.87
CA SER A 685 -28.23 -3.95 6.52
C SER A 685 -26.78 -4.35 6.27
N PHE A 686 -25.81 -3.59 6.74
CA PHE A 686 -24.40 -3.90 6.51
C PHE A 686 -23.78 -4.79 7.57
N ALA A 687 -24.42 -4.96 8.73
CA ALA A 687 -23.91 -5.79 9.83
C ALA A 687 -23.63 -7.26 9.46
N PRO A 688 -24.48 -7.99 8.71
CA PRO A 688 -24.22 -9.38 8.36
C PRO A 688 -23.00 -9.53 7.46
N LEU A 689 -22.89 -8.68 6.43
CA LEU A 689 -21.75 -8.67 5.52
C LEU A 689 -20.45 -8.31 6.26
N PHE A 690 -20.49 -7.29 7.11
CA PHE A 690 -19.32 -6.91 7.92
C PHE A 690 -18.88 -8.02 8.86
N THR A 691 -19.83 -8.77 9.42
CA THR A 691 -19.56 -9.94 10.27
C THR A 691 -18.84 -11.05 9.51
N LEU A 692 -19.29 -11.38 8.29
CA LEU A 692 -18.66 -12.41 7.46
C LEU A 692 -17.24 -12.04 7.00
N LEU A 693 -16.96 -10.75 6.88
CA LEU A 693 -15.66 -10.20 6.47
C LEU A 693 -14.72 -9.92 7.64
N SER A 694 -15.15 -10.13 8.89
CA SER A 694 -14.36 -9.82 10.10
C SER A 694 -13.72 -11.07 10.69
N ILE A 695 -12.53 -10.92 11.28
CA ILE A 695 -11.76 -12.03 11.87
C ILE A 695 -11.54 -11.89 13.38
N SER A 696 -11.70 -10.69 13.94
CA SER A 696 -11.44 -10.39 15.35
C SER A 696 -12.34 -9.25 15.89
N TYR A 697 -11.77 -8.18 16.44
CA TYR A 697 -12.52 -7.11 17.12
C TYR A 697 -13.30 -6.17 16.20
N GLU A 698 -13.26 -6.33 14.88
CA GLU A 698 -13.78 -5.31 13.96
C GLU A 698 -15.29 -5.07 14.15
N VAL A 699 -16.08 -6.12 14.42
CA VAL A 699 -17.54 -5.98 14.65
C VAL A 699 -17.83 -5.23 15.95
N LEU A 700 -16.98 -5.37 16.98
CA LEU A 700 -17.06 -4.55 18.20
C LEU A 700 -16.78 -3.09 17.90
N PHE A 701 -15.75 -2.81 17.07
CA PHE A 701 -15.47 -1.46 16.59
C PHE A 701 -16.70 -0.88 15.87
N PHE A 702 -17.29 -1.63 14.94
CA PHE A 702 -18.48 -1.20 14.19
C PHE A 702 -19.63 -0.81 15.12
N PHE A 703 -19.89 -1.61 16.16
CA PHE A 703 -20.90 -1.29 17.18
C PHE A 703 -20.62 0.03 17.91
N PHE A 704 -19.45 0.18 18.54
CA PHE A 704 -19.14 1.39 19.31
C PHE A 704 -19.01 2.63 18.43
N PHE A 705 -18.41 2.49 17.25
CA PHE A 705 -18.29 3.56 16.27
C PHE A 705 -19.68 4.07 15.84
N SER A 706 -20.63 3.17 15.58
CA SER A 706 -22.02 3.52 15.24
C SER A 706 -22.70 4.35 16.32
N ILE A 707 -22.49 4.01 17.60
CA ILE A 707 -23.02 4.78 18.73
C ILE A 707 -22.34 6.15 18.83
N THR A 708 -21.03 6.22 18.60
CA THR A 708 -20.26 7.48 18.63
C THR A 708 -20.76 8.47 17.58
N ILE A 709 -20.92 8.04 16.32
CA ILE A 709 -21.41 8.93 15.25
C ILE A 709 -22.90 9.29 15.42
N LEU A 710 -23.71 8.37 15.95
CA LEU A 710 -25.12 8.66 16.26
C LEU A 710 -25.24 9.72 17.37
N SER A 711 -24.48 9.55 18.46
CA SER A 711 -24.46 10.50 19.57
C SER A 711 -23.89 11.86 19.17
N TRP A 712 -22.89 11.90 18.28
CA TRP A 712 -22.40 13.13 17.66
C TRP A 712 -23.52 13.90 16.94
N MET A 713 -24.22 13.26 16.02
CA MET A 713 -25.32 13.89 15.27
C MET A 713 -26.42 14.40 16.20
N LEU A 714 -26.81 13.58 17.19
CA LEU A 714 -27.83 13.99 18.17
C LEU A 714 -27.38 15.18 19.01
N LEU A 715 -26.10 15.26 19.41
CA LEU A 715 -25.56 16.40 20.14
C LEU A 715 -25.56 17.67 19.29
N GLU A 716 -25.05 17.61 18.07
CA GLU A 716 -25.03 18.77 17.16
C GLU A 716 -26.44 19.28 16.86
N LYS A 717 -27.40 18.36 16.64
CA LYS A 717 -28.82 18.70 16.49
C LYS A 717 -29.36 19.48 17.68
N GLN A 718 -29.18 18.93 18.90
CA GLN A 718 -29.73 19.54 20.10
C GLN A 718 -29.03 20.87 20.43
N LEU A 719 -27.73 20.97 20.17
CA LEU A 719 -26.96 22.19 20.36
C LEU A 719 -27.45 23.29 19.42
N TYR A 720 -27.67 22.97 18.14
CA TYR A 720 -28.25 23.88 17.16
C TYR A 720 -29.64 24.37 17.57
N PHE A 721 -30.51 23.49 18.06
CA PHE A 721 -31.84 23.87 18.53
C PHE A 721 -31.77 24.77 19.78
N PHE A 722 -30.87 24.46 20.71
CA PHE A 722 -30.66 25.24 21.92
C PHE A 722 -30.16 26.66 21.61
N GLU A 723 -29.14 26.79 20.75
CA GLU A 723 -28.54 28.08 20.38
C GLU A 723 -29.51 28.98 19.60
N ASN A 724 -30.33 28.40 18.71
CA ASN A 724 -31.29 29.16 17.92
C ASN A 724 -32.69 29.26 18.56
N LYS A 725 -32.86 28.76 19.80
CA LYS A 725 -34.15 28.76 20.54
C LYS A 725 -35.30 28.11 19.78
N ILE A 726 -35.00 27.01 19.08
CA ILE A 726 -35.95 26.23 18.30
C ILE A 726 -36.60 25.20 19.23
N TYR A 727 -37.93 25.20 19.31
CA TYR A 727 -38.69 24.22 20.10
C TYR A 727 -39.16 23.07 19.21
N GLN A 728 -38.98 21.82 19.67
CA GLN A 728 -39.49 20.65 18.94
C GLN A 728 -41.02 20.72 18.87
N GLY A 729 -41.56 20.80 17.65
CA GLY A 729 -42.99 20.61 17.41
C GLY A 729 -43.40 19.17 17.70
N THR A 730 -44.61 18.97 18.21
CA THR A 730 -45.14 17.66 18.65
C THR A 730 -45.93 16.92 17.57
N MET A 731 -46.31 17.55 16.45
CA MET A 731 -47.11 16.92 15.39
C MET A 731 -46.35 16.73 14.08
N TYR A 732 -46.15 15.47 13.69
CA TYR A 732 -45.60 15.06 12.39
C TYR A 732 -46.59 15.24 11.23
N ALA A 733 -47.89 15.33 11.52
CA ALA A 733 -48.96 15.40 10.52
C ALA A 733 -49.09 16.77 9.81
N GLU A 734 -48.55 17.85 10.37
CA GLU A 734 -48.53 19.19 9.74
C GLU A 734 -47.32 19.41 8.80
N ILE A 735 -46.31 18.52 8.85
CA ILE A 735 -45.04 18.68 8.10
C ILE A 735 -45.20 18.33 6.62
N VAL A 736 -46.18 17.48 6.26
CA VAL A 736 -46.44 17.05 4.88
C VAL A 736 -47.04 18.19 4.02
N GLN A 737 -47.57 19.26 4.63
CA GLN A 737 -48.21 20.36 3.90
C GLN A 737 -47.27 21.52 3.51
N SER A 738 -46.00 21.55 3.95
CA SER A 738 -45.06 22.64 3.61
C SER A 738 -43.91 22.18 2.71
N GLU A 739 -44.21 21.66 1.52
CA GLU A 739 -43.21 21.51 0.43
C GLU A 739 -42.85 22.87 -0.22
N THR A 740 -43.32 24.00 0.33
CA THR A 740 -43.03 25.34 -0.20
C THR A 740 -41.74 25.91 0.39
N THR A 741 -40.65 25.72 -0.37
CA THR A 741 -39.35 26.43 -0.26
C THR A 741 -38.65 26.38 1.10
N ILE A 742 -37.95 25.27 1.39
CA ILE A 742 -36.98 25.21 2.50
C ILE A 742 -35.86 26.21 2.21
N LYS A 743 -35.78 27.27 3.03
CA LYS A 743 -34.74 28.29 2.92
C LYS A 743 -33.49 27.83 3.68
N HIS A 744 -32.44 27.44 2.96
CA HIS A 744 -31.18 27.01 3.57
C HIS A 744 -30.45 28.16 4.28
N ARG A 745 -29.86 27.89 5.45
CA ARG A 745 -29.01 28.87 6.14
C ARG A 745 -27.58 28.89 5.54
N PRO A 746 -26.87 30.03 5.60
CA PRO A 746 -25.46 30.08 5.22
C PRO A 746 -24.57 29.35 6.23
N LEU A 747 -23.37 28.97 5.76
CA LEU A 747 -22.30 28.40 6.58
C LEU A 747 -21.77 29.43 7.59
N ARG A 748 -21.47 28.95 8.79
CA ARG A 748 -20.90 29.71 9.93
C ARG A 748 -19.54 29.11 10.30
N MET A 749 -18.71 29.87 11.02
CA MET A 749 -17.41 29.36 11.52
C MET A 749 -17.56 28.12 12.41
N THR A 750 -18.67 27.99 13.14
CA THR A 750 -18.99 26.81 13.95
C THR A 750 -19.15 25.54 13.12
N ASP A 751 -19.50 25.66 11.83
CA ASP A 751 -19.66 24.51 10.93
C ASP A 751 -18.30 23.90 10.55
N MET A 752 -17.18 24.62 10.73
CA MET A 752 -15.83 24.05 10.60
C MET A 752 -15.60 22.94 11.63
N ARG A 753 -16.19 23.01 12.83
CA ARG A 753 -16.14 21.92 13.82
C ARG A 753 -16.77 20.65 13.27
N ILE A 754 -17.93 20.77 12.61
CA ILE A 754 -18.65 19.63 12.05
C ILE A 754 -17.83 18.97 10.94
N ALA A 755 -17.22 19.78 10.06
CA ALA A 755 -16.27 19.29 9.05
C ALA A 755 -15.05 18.60 9.70
N GLY A 756 -14.48 19.20 10.75
CA GLY A 756 -13.35 18.62 11.50
C GLY A 756 -13.70 17.29 12.19
N PHE A 757 -14.90 17.16 12.77
CA PHE A 757 -15.37 15.89 13.33
C PHE A 757 -15.60 14.83 12.26
N PHE A 758 -16.13 15.21 11.10
CA PHE A 758 -16.23 14.28 9.96
C PHE A 758 -14.85 13.76 9.54
N LEU A 759 -13.85 14.65 9.41
CA LEU A 759 -12.47 14.28 9.10
C LEU A 759 -11.82 13.42 10.20
N LEU A 760 -12.11 13.69 11.48
CA LEU A 760 -11.66 12.82 12.57
C LEU A 760 -12.28 11.44 12.43
N PHE A 761 -13.60 11.35 12.24
CA PHE A 761 -14.31 10.08 12.21
C PHE A 761 -14.04 9.25 10.96
N ILE A 762 -13.74 9.87 9.82
CA ILE A 762 -13.32 9.10 8.64
C ILE A 762 -11.94 8.46 8.88
N ASN A 763 -11.02 9.15 9.55
CA ASN A 763 -9.75 8.54 9.97
C ASN A 763 -9.95 7.45 11.03
N VAL A 764 -10.82 7.67 12.03
CA VAL A 764 -11.17 6.64 13.02
C VAL A 764 -11.80 5.40 12.37
N ALA A 765 -12.69 5.58 11.40
CA ALA A 765 -13.27 4.49 10.62
C ALA A 765 -12.22 3.73 9.80
N PHE A 766 -11.23 4.44 9.24
CA PHE A 766 -10.14 3.82 8.49
C PHE A 766 -9.22 2.99 9.38
N PHE A 767 -8.72 3.55 10.49
CA PHE A 767 -7.73 2.90 11.35
C PHE A 767 -8.35 1.96 12.40
N GLY A 768 -9.60 2.18 12.78
CA GLY A 768 -10.28 1.46 13.85
C GLY A 768 -10.64 0.01 13.51
N THR A 769 -10.63 -0.39 12.23
CA THR A 769 -10.77 -1.78 11.80
C THR A 769 -9.44 -2.52 11.70
N GLY A 770 -8.35 -1.95 12.22
CA GLY A 770 -7.03 -2.58 12.19
C GLY A 770 -6.29 -2.44 10.86
N ASN A 771 -6.63 -1.46 10.02
CA ASN A 771 -5.89 -1.19 8.79
C ASN A 771 -4.56 -0.48 9.10
N ILE A 772 -3.48 -0.86 8.41
CA ILE A 772 -2.29 0.00 8.29
C ILE A 772 -2.56 0.94 7.12
N ALA A 773 -2.01 2.15 7.15
CA ALA A 773 -1.99 3.04 5.98
C ALA A 773 -1.04 2.52 4.87
N SER A 774 -1.10 1.22 4.58
CA SER A 774 -0.36 0.50 3.55
C SER A 774 -1.32 -0.35 2.71
N LEU A 775 -1.11 -0.36 1.40
CA LEU A 775 -1.92 -1.09 0.42
C LEU A 775 -1.78 -2.63 0.54
N SER A 776 -0.75 -3.15 1.23
CA SER A 776 -0.45 -4.58 1.38
C SER A 776 -0.89 -5.22 2.71
N SER A 777 -1.57 -4.47 3.59
CA SER A 777 -1.71 -4.88 5.01
C SER A 777 -2.90 -5.79 5.37
N PHE A 778 -3.61 -6.34 4.38
CA PHE A 778 -4.86 -7.05 4.62
C PHE A 778 -4.69 -8.56 4.77
N SER A 779 -5.31 -9.13 5.81
CA SER A 779 -5.38 -10.59 5.98
C SER A 779 -6.41 -11.20 5.02
N LEU A 780 -5.96 -12.17 4.22
CA LEU A 780 -6.79 -12.96 3.31
C LEU A 780 -7.87 -13.79 4.04
N GLU A 781 -7.69 -14.07 5.33
CA GLU A 781 -8.69 -14.76 6.14
C GLU A 781 -10.05 -14.04 6.19
N SER A 782 -10.02 -12.71 6.01
CA SER A 782 -11.23 -11.88 5.93
C SER A 782 -12.15 -12.29 4.76
N VAL A 783 -11.61 -12.90 3.69
CA VAL A 783 -12.38 -13.26 2.49
C VAL A 783 -12.65 -14.76 2.36
N TYR A 784 -12.06 -15.60 3.21
CA TYR A 784 -12.22 -17.06 3.17
C TYR A 784 -13.66 -17.54 3.41
N ARG A 785 -14.56 -16.67 3.90
CA ARG A 785 -15.99 -16.98 4.00
C ARG A 785 -16.69 -16.96 2.64
N PHE A 786 -16.02 -16.42 1.62
CA PHE A 786 -16.49 -16.32 0.23
C PHE A 786 -15.65 -17.18 -0.73
N THR A 787 -14.33 -17.10 -0.66
CA THR A 787 -13.40 -17.82 -1.55
C THR A 787 -12.05 -18.10 -0.89
N THR A 788 -11.48 -19.27 -1.12
CA THR A 788 -10.11 -19.65 -0.71
C THR A 788 -9.14 -19.76 -1.89
N VAL A 789 -9.66 -19.88 -3.12
CA VAL A 789 -8.85 -19.85 -4.34
C VAL A 789 -8.34 -18.43 -4.57
N PHE A 790 -7.03 -18.27 -4.73
CA PHE A 790 -6.41 -16.97 -4.90
C PHE A 790 -6.93 -16.26 -6.15
N ASN A 791 -7.56 -15.11 -5.92
CA ASN A 791 -7.99 -14.21 -6.99
C ASN A 791 -7.79 -12.77 -6.50
N PRO A 792 -6.69 -12.10 -6.90
CA PRO A 792 -6.29 -10.83 -6.29
C PRO A 792 -7.35 -9.75 -6.46
N PHE A 793 -8.00 -9.67 -7.63
CA PHE A 793 -9.02 -8.65 -7.90
C PHE A 793 -10.29 -8.87 -7.09
N LEU A 794 -10.78 -10.11 -7.01
CA LEU A 794 -11.99 -10.44 -6.25
C LEU A 794 -11.78 -10.26 -4.74
N MET A 795 -10.66 -10.77 -4.23
CA MET A 795 -10.31 -10.68 -2.82
C MET A 795 -10.09 -9.22 -2.41
N ALA A 796 -9.38 -8.43 -3.22
CA ALA A 796 -9.22 -6.99 -2.98
C ALA A 796 -10.56 -6.24 -2.99
N ALA A 797 -11.48 -6.57 -3.91
CA ALA A 797 -12.80 -5.95 -3.95
C ALA A 797 -13.63 -6.20 -2.67
N LEU A 798 -13.58 -7.43 -2.13
CA LEU A 798 -14.24 -7.78 -0.86
C LEU A 798 -13.61 -7.07 0.34
N LEU A 799 -12.29 -6.95 0.37
CA LEU A 799 -11.56 -6.20 1.41
C LEU A 799 -11.86 -4.71 1.35
N VAL A 800 -11.88 -4.11 0.14
CA VAL A 800 -12.31 -2.72 -0.03
C VAL A 800 -13.74 -2.56 0.49
N LEU A 801 -14.67 -3.44 0.10
CA LEU A 801 -16.06 -3.39 0.57
C LEU A 801 -16.17 -3.43 2.11
N LYS A 802 -15.36 -4.26 2.79
CA LYS A 802 -15.26 -4.27 4.26
C LYS A 802 -14.91 -2.89 4.82
N ILE A 803 -13.89 -2.23 4.27
CA ILE A 803 -13.43 -0.90 4.69
C ILE A 803 -14.51 0.16 4.44
N LEU A 804 -15.28 0.03 3.37
CA LEU A 804 -16.31 1.00 3.00
C LEU A 804 -17.51 1.01 3.96
N ILE A 805 -17.81 -0.09 4.65
CA ILE A 805 -19.03 -0.23 5.47
C ILE A 805 -19.12 0.84 6.58
N PRO A 806 -18.10 1.04 7.45
CA PRO A 806 -18.11 2.13 8.43
C PRO A 806 -18.24 3.52 7.79
N PHE A 807 -17.67 3.72 6.60
CA PHE A 807 -17.74 4.99 5.88
C PHE A 807 -19.14 5.29 5.33
N PHE A 808 -19.88 4.27 4.87
CA PHE A 808 -21.27 4.44 4.45
C PHE A 808 -22.15 4.92 5.61
N LEU A 809 -21.93 4.39 6.81
CA LEU A 809 -22.68 4.80 7.99
C LEU A 809 -22.33 6.23 8.42
N LEU A 810 -21.04 6.57 8.51
CA LEU A 810 -20.58 7.94 8.81
C LEU A 810 -21.14 8.95 7.82
N SER A 811 -21.10 8.64 6.52
CA SER A 811 -21.59 9.52 5.46
C SER A 811 -23.11 9.68 5.50
N SER A 812 -23.85 8.63 5.85
CA SER A 812 -25.31 8.70 6.04
C SER A 812 -25.67 9.60 7.23
N VAL A 813 -24.93 9.50 8.34
CA VAL A 813 -25.08 10.39 9.49
C VAL A 813 -24.77 11.84 9.12
N PHE A 814 -23.69 12.07 8.36
CA PHE A 814 -23.29 13.41 7.91
C PHE A 814 -24.30 14.07 6.95
N ALA A 815 -24.88 13.28 6.04
CA ALA A 815 -25.93 13.73 5.13
C ALA A 815 -27.21 14.12 5.88
N ILE A 816 -27.64 13.32 6.88
CA ILE A 816 -28.77 13.67 7.74
C ILE A 816 -28.46 14.91 8.57
N LEU A 817 -27.26 15.01 9.15
CA LEU A 817 -26.83 16.15 9.95
C LEU A 817 -26.91 17.46 9.16
N SER A 818 -26.48 17.45 7.90
CA SER A 818 -26.58 18.61 7.01
C SER A 818 -28.03 19.10 6.85
N ARG A 819 -28.98 18.16 6.67
CA ARG A 819 -30.41 18.47 6.56
C ARG A 819 -31.01 18.96 7.88
N VAL A 820 -30.60 18.37 9.01
CA VAL A 820 -31.06 18.74 10.37
C VAL A 820 -30.64 20.16 10.75
N LEU A 821 -29.50 20.62 10.25
CA LEU A 821 -28.95 21.95 10.55
C LEU A 821 -29.40 23.02 9.53
N ASP A 822 -30.39 22.72 8.69
CA ASP A 822 -30.90 23.58 7.61
C ASP A 822 -29.82 24.02 6.60
N LEU A 823 -28.74 23.25 6.48
CA LEU A 823 -27.65 23.52 5.54
C LEU A 823 -27.99 22.95 4.16
N SER A 824 -27.41 23.56 3.12
CA SER A 824 -27.44 22.95 1.79
C SER A 824 -26.62 21.66 1.81
N SER A 825 -27.13 20.59 1.20
CA SER A 825 -26.48 19.27 1.19
C SER A 825 -25.02 19.30 0.74
N PHE A 826 -24.68 20.17 -0.22
CA PHE A 826 -23.32 20.27 -0.77
C PHE A 826 -22.37 21.14 0.07
N SER A 827 -22.88 21.95 1.00
CA SER A 827 -22.08 23.00 1.65
C SER A 827 -20.99 22.44 2.57
N LEU A 828 -21.35 21.54 3.50
CA LEU A 828 -20.40 20.88 4.40
C LEU A 828 -19.46 19.93 3.66
N PHE A 829 -19.99 19.25 2.64
CA PHE A 829 -19.21 18.35 1.79
C PHE A 829 -18.07 19.09 1.08
N LEU A 830 -18.39 20.21 0.41
CA LEU A 830 -17.37 21.00 -0.29
C LEU A 830 -16.36 21.64 0.67
N LEU A 831 -16.78 21.99 1.89
CA LEU A 831 -15.85 22.45 2.93
C LEU A 831 -14.84 21.35 3.29
N VAL A 832 -15.32 20.13 3.59
CA VAL A 832 -14.46 18.96 3.90
C VAL A 832 -13.51 18.67 2.73
N LEU A 833 -14.05 18.65 1.50
CA LEU A 833 -13.27 18.38 0.29
C LEU A 833 -12.12 19.38 0.15
N SER A 834 -12.44 20.68 0.23
CA SER A 834 -11.44 21.76 0.08
C SER A 834 -10.34 21.70 1.14
N THR A 835 -10.65 21.21 2.34
CA THR A 835 -9.70 21.11 3.46
C THR A 835 -8.88 19.82 3.44
N THR A 836 -9.38 18.74 2.82
CA THR A 836 -8.66 17.47 2.69
C THR A 836 -7.42 17.63 1.80
N ASP A 837 -7.49 18.48 0.78
CA ASP A 837 -6.37 18.79 -0.11
C ASP A 837 -5.13 19.36 0.62
N ILE A 838 -5.33 20.01 1.78
CA ILE A 838 -4.21 20.48 2.61
C ILE A 838 -3.41 19.29 3.14
N MET A 839 -4.09 18.24 3.60
CA MET A 839 -3.45 17.01 4.05
C MET A 839 -2.75 16.29 2.89
N THR A 840 -3.41 16.23 1.72
CA THR A 840 -2.82 15.62 0.51
C THR A 840 -1.55 16.33 0.06
N LEU A 841 -1.53 17.68 0.09
CA LEU A 841 -0.34 18.46 -0.21
C LEU A 841 0.78 18.24 0.82
N ASN A 842 0.43 18.07 2.10
CA ASN A 842 1.42 17.71 3.13
C ASN A 842 2.08 16.35 2.79
N PHE A 843 1.26 15.32 2.54
CA PHE A 843 1.77 14.00 2.15
C PHE A 843 2.58 14.02 0.85
N PHE A 844 2.24 14.86 -0.13
CA PHE A 844 3.02 15.03 -1.36
C PHE A 844 4.48 15.41 -1.06
N PHE A 845 4.72 16.29 -0.10
CA PHE A 845 6.07 16.67 0.31
C PHE A 845 6.76 15.63 1.19
N LEU A 846 5.99 14.77 1.86
CA LEU A 846 6.50 13.67 2.66
C LEU A 846 6.80 12.40 1.83
N VAL A 847 6.41 12.36 0.55
CA VAL A 847 6.79 11.27 -0.37
C VAL A 847 8.32 11.22 -0.49
N ARG A 848 8.87 10.05 -0.15
CA ARG A 848 10.28 9.71 -0.31
C ARG A 848 10.47 8.88 -1.57
N ASP A 849 11.59 9.09 -2.25
CA ASP A 849 12.07 8.26 -3.36
C ASP A 849 13.35 7.48 -2.99
N ASP A 850 13.74 7.56 -1.72
CA ASP A 850 14.91 6.92 -1.14
C ASP A 850 14.69 6.50 0.32
N GLY A 851 15.65 5.76 0.85
CA GLY A 851 15.55 5.12 2.17
C GLY A 851 15.15 3.66 2.03
N SER A 852 14.70 3.07 3.15
CA SER A 852 14.14 1.74 3.07
C SER A 852 12.86 1.82 2.26
N TRP A 853 12.59 0.73 1.61
CA TRP A 853 11.48 0.59 0.71
C TRP A 853 10.14 0.54 1.46
N LEU A 854 10.17 0.15 2.75
CA LEU A 854 9.06 0.40 3.68
C LEU A 854 8.74 1.89 3.74
N GLU A 855 9.75 2.75 3.91
CA GLU A 855 9.57 4.20 4.01
C GLU A 855 9.05 4.77 2.69
N ILE A 856 9.63 4.38 1.55
CA ILE A 856 9.19 4.79 0.21
C ILE A 856 7.73 4.36 -0.01
N GLY A 857 7.43 3.06 0.14
CA GLY A 857 6.10 2.50 -0.07
C GLY A 857 5.04 3.07 0.89
N THR A 858 5.39 3.28 2.15
CA THR A 858 4.50 3.89 3.16
C THR A 858 4.21 5.34 2.84
N THR A 859 5.22 6.14 2.49
CA THR A 859 5.02 7.57 2.17
C THR A 859 4.23 7.76 0.86
N ILE A 860 4.46 6.92 -0.15
CA ILE A 860 3.63 6.87 -1.36
C ILE A 860 2.20 6.44 -1.03
N SER A 861 2.02 5.40 -0.20
CA SER A 861 0.70 4.92 0.22
C SER A 861 -0.08 6.01 0.96
N HIS A 862 0.56 6.76 1.87
CA HIS A 862 -0.07 7.89 2.55
C HIS A 862 -0.58 8.94 1.55
N PHE A 863 0.24 9.32 0.56
CA PHE A 863 -0.14 10.28 -0.46
C PHE A 863 -1.28 9.76 -1.35
N ILE A 864 -1.23 8.50 -1.79
CA ILE A 864 -2.28 7.88 -2.60
C ILE A 864 -3.58 7.77 -1.81
N ILE A 865 -3.53 7.31 -0.56
CA ILE A 865 -4.70 7.17 0.32
C ILE A 865 -5.34 8.56 0.53
N ALA A 866 -4.56 9.58 0.86
CA ALA A 866 -5.08 10.95 1.03
C ALA A 866 -5.68 11.52 -0.26
N SER A 867 -5.04 11.27 -1.41
CA SER A 867 -5.57 11.66 -2.73
C SER A 867 -6.86 10.92 -3.08
N ALA A 868 -6.88 9.61 -2.86
CA ALA A 868 -8.04 8.75 -3.09
C ALA A 868 -9.20 9.13 -2.17
N PHE A 869 -8.93 9.56 -0.94
CA PHE A 869 -9.96 10.05 -0.02
C PHE A 869 -10.79 11.20 -0.62
N ILE A 870 -10.22 12.07 -1.46
CA ILE A 870 -10.97 13.16 -2.12
C ILE A 870 -12.01 12.59 -3.09
N VAL A 871 -11.58 11.71 -4.00
CA VAL A 871 -12.48 11.06 -4.97
C VAL A 871 -13.51 10.20 -4.24
N PHE A 872 -13.04 9.49 -3.23
CA PHE A 872 -13.85 8.61 -2.42
C PHE A 872 -14.91 9.38 -1.61
N GLN A 873 -14.60 10.57 -1.10
CA GLN A 873 -15.58 11.45 -0.45
C GLN A 873 -16.71 11.84 -1.42
N ILE A 874 -16.44 12.10 -2.71
CA ILE A 874 -17.46 12.37 -3.73
C ILE A 874 -18.39 11.16 -3.92
N ILE A 875 -17.81 9.96 -3.96
CA ILE A 875 -18.57 8.69 -4.05
C ILE A 875 -19.42 8.51 -2.80
N LEU A 876 -18.83 8.68 -1.61
CA LEU A 876 -19.54 8.62 -0.33
C LEU A 876 -20.67 9.62 -0.21
N PHE A 877 -20.49 10.83 -0.73
CA PHE A 877 -21.54 11.83 -0.77
C PHE A 877 -22.72 11.36 -1.62
N SER A 878 -22.45 10.82 -2.80
CA SER A 878 -23.48 10.31 -3.73
C SER A 878 -24.19 9.08 -3.15
N VAL A 879 -23.41 8.12 -2.65
CA VAL A 879 -23.91 6.90 -1.99
C VAL A 879 -24.72 7.25 -0.75
N SER A 880 -24.27 8.19 0.09
CA SER A 880 -25.03 8.60 1.27
C SER A 880 -26.37 9.27 0.92
N HIS A 881 -26.46 10.02 -0.18
CA HIS A 881 -27.74 10.55 -0.63
C HIS A 881 -28.70 9.46 -1.08
N LEU A 882 -28.20 8.46 -1.82
CA LEU A 882 -28.94 7.27 -2.21
C LEU A 882 -29.37 6.44 -0.99
N LEU A 883 -28.45 6.19 -0.06
CA LEU A 883 -28.67 5.44 1.17
C LEU A 883 -29.50 6.21 2.20
N VAL A 884 -29.57 7.54 2.19
CA VAL A 884 -30.45 8.27 3.11
C VAL A 884 -31.85 8.39 2.52
N GLY A 885 -31.97 8.62 1.21
CA GLY A 885 -33.27 8.79 0.55
C GLY A 885 -34.07 9.96 1.12
N ASN A 886 -35.39 9.84 1.14
CA ASN A 886 -36.28 10.84 1.74
C ASN A 886 -36.45 10.58 3.23
N VAL A 887 -36.00 11.52 4.07
CA VAL A 887 -36.14 11.43 5.53
C VAL A 887 -36.95 12.59 6.08
N LEU A 888 -37.80 12.27 7.04
CA LEU A 888 -38.58 13.20 7.83
C LEU A 888 -37.76 13.65 9.03
N ILE A 889 -37.55 14.96 9.08
CA ILE A 889 -36.87 15.63 10.17
C ILE A 889 -37.93 16.52 10.85
N PRO A 890 -38.19 16.36 12.16
CA PRO A 890 -39.07 17.26 12.87
C PRO A 890 -38.48 18.68 12.85
N HIS A 891 -39.05 19.58 12.06
CA HIS A 891 -38.69 21.00 12.09
C HIS A 891 -39.31 21.65 13.33
N GLY A 892 -38.55 22.49 14.03
CA GLY A 892 -39.07 23.21 15.18
C GLY A 892 -39.67 24.57 14.81
N VAL A 893 -40.69 24.99 15.54
CA VAL A 893 -41.37 26.28 15.32
C VAL A 893 -40.61 27.38 16.06
N ASN A 894 -40.28 28.47 15.36
CA ASN A 894 -39.66 29.66 15.98
C ASN A 894 -40.69 30.38 16.87
N SER A 895 -40.31 30.71 18.11
CA SER A 895 -41.16 31.36 19.12
C SER A 895 -41.61 32.80 18.82
N LYS A 896 -41.47 33.29 17.58
CA LYS A 896 -41.87 34.66 17.22
C LYS A 896 -43.36 34.87 16.94
N LYS A 897 -44.19 33.83 17.03
CA LYS A 897 -45.65 34.01 17.12
C LYS A 897 -46.06 33.83 18.58
N GLY A 898 -46.18 34.96 19.28
CA GLY A 898 -46.75 35.01 20.62
C GLY A 898 -48.18 34.47 20.58
N TYR A 899 -48.50 33.62 21.54
CA TYR A 899 -49.86 33.49 22.06
C TYR A 899 -50.17 34.72 22.91
#